data_AF-M1V3N7-F1
#
_entry.id   AF-M1V3N7-F1
#
_cell.length_a   1.000
_cell.length_b   1.000
_cell.length_c   1.000
_cell.angle_alpha   90.00
_cell.angle_beta   90.00
_cell.angle_gamma   90.00
#
_symmetry.space_group_name_H-M   'P 1'
#
loop_
_entity.id
_entity.type
_entity.pdbx_description
1 polymer ?
#
loop_
_entity_poly.entity_id
_entity_poly.type
_entity_poly.pdbx_seq_one_letter_code
_entity_poly.pdbx_strand_id
1 'polypeptide(L)'
;MSEQAQESLPPLTPGYRELLVRLLLASTAVATQPSTALESTQYLERLEAEHPGLFVHGLLELALDTSGALDLRVLSAICAKNAVTRRWSHYIAQRVSDRERHRVHQFLWRALDSTEQPISRVILEVTAVVARYDYPKAWINLPEQLLAWCPATAPLERQYRWLVIVNHIWKTLSRHRSRSQLEHVSVMARSLWHRLVDLWFRLWNQNLAAWLPGLVPAPASCFWQPSADQLDLWLDCVRENLKGLRRLVAQEVFQGPDASTLIALLQHCTHVERCLAGVVGHAAAARLRYLLIKFKYICFTNHRSIEDFPLSMLLPWSEDICAMLLQVPEKRERSDAALDESNERRSLYAMRFLRDILGELRDLETADDIEEACLAACGDIGAQRALEDRHHPVWTTLQALVKAQYAALTCALLDRFVRLSATELATWLERPAAACYDDEESEWNDDQMRSLAEQVCAALAAIDADAFVTTLSARIGALRAVHDWLGIEAAFRVLGRAISTLGDALDTRALLESMLYPLLQSEGADAAELFLQARTAILTGQCGERLPKVDRCRLYGALVSKLGDVASPAHLVRAFGAARGLLMLLCDLGFCADDFCPYLPDAMTHVFTLMEACTEEPKSMSQLLDLVVVLVESCPGAFFDVHDTESMISWISVRLCDVMERLFFGGHDDGTLHLVRCQLVAHLTRLLAADRGGVLARQPAVIALALRMITFGIGYGSDASTYLIDDAFELLHRVLLVASEYDVVLDRLFYSVMDWLGNGDLLRPVLRVVRAYAMLGGCVWYARHAGALAGHFGNLYASGLSDRVVAELSELLLALFACADDAERFHKDFGILLGALEKDLHAGQFGCGPRASIAVLLATALRDHVLMDDDLARIFLEAAAVTFSTTQRARLALLLAKYLDAHEGQHCLHRDRILRLLRQVHRELGEDSTPDDDLSAHNGDVEHVSGVPGDTGLLPDCTAQDIRGEWNRLVERLLARHMSD
;
A
#
# COMPACT_ATOMS: atom_id res chain seq x y z
N MET A 1 13.51 -49.20 18.30
CA MET A 1 14.76 -49.30 17.53
C MET A 1 15.92 -49.27 18.52
N SER A 2 16.26 -50.43 19.08
CA SER A 2 17.47 -50.59 19.90
C SER A 2 18.67 -50.84 18.99
N GLU A 3 19.85 -50.53 19.52
CA GLU A 3 21.17 -50.96 19.02
C GLU A 3 21.60 -50.42 17.65
N GLN A 4 21.93 -49.13 17.59
CA GLN A 4 23.05 -48.66 16.76
C GLN A 4 23.93 -47.66 17.56
N ALA A 5 25.01 -48.21 18.10
CA ALA A 5 26.30 -47.60 18.40
C ALA A 5 26.32 -46.20 19.06
N GLN A 6 26.36 -46.21 20.40
CA GLN A 6 27.12 -45.25 21.20
C GLN A 6 28.64 -45.39 20.93
N GLU A 7 29.09 -45.10 19.71
CA GLU A 7 30.49 -44.74 19.48
C GLU A 7 30.61 -43.23 19.58
N SER A 8 31.31 -42.74 20.61
CA SER A 8 31.72 -41.34 20.71
C SER A 8 32.58 -40.97 19.49
N LEU A 9 32.19 -39.98 18.66
CA LEU A 9 33.23 -39.35 17.81
C LEU A 9 34.31 -38.77 18.74
N PRO A 10 35.59 -38.81 18.34
CA PRO A 10 36.65 -38.18 19.10
C PRO A 10 36.33 -36.72 19.42
N PRO A 11 36.86 -36.17 20.53
CA PRO A 11 36.91 -34.71 20.72
C PRO A 11 37.55 -34.07 19.49
N LEU A 12 37.28 -32.76 19.23
CA LEU A 12 38.00 -32.02 18.18
C LEU A 12 39.48 -32.40 18.26
N THR A 13 40.03 -32.98 17.20
CA THR A 13 41.46 -33.25 17.18
C THR A 13 42.17 -31.91 17.38
N PRO A 14 43.23 -31.83 18.21
CA PRO A 14 43.91 -30.57 18.48
C PRO A 14 44.24 -29.79 17.19
N GLY A 15 44.64 -30.49 16.12
CA GLY A 15 44.89 -29.90 14.81
C GLY A 15 43.66 -29.31 14.09
N TYR A 16 42.46 -29.88 14.25
CA TYR A 16 41.24 -29.31 13.65
C TYR A 16 40.76 -28.07 14.40
N ARG A 17 40.90 -28.06 15.74
CA ARG A 17 40.61 -26.88 16.56
C ARG A 17 41.55 -25.72 16.21
N GLU A 18 42.85 -25.99 16.09
CA GLU A 18 43.85 -24.99 15.67
C GLU A 18 43.57 -24.46 14.26
N LEU A 19 43.15 -25.32 13.33
CA LEU A 19 42.75 -24.91 11.98
C LEU A 19 41.56 -23.93 12.02
N LEU A 20 40.49 -24.26 12.76
CA LEU A 20 39.33 -23.38 12.90
C LEU A 20 39.71 -22.02 13.50
N VAL A 21 40.53 -22.01 14.56
CA VAL A 21 41.00 -20.75 15.18
C VAL A 21 41.78 -19.90 14.18
N ARG A 22 42.71 -20.51 13.42
CA ARG A 22 43.50 -19.79 12.41
C ARG A 22 42.63 -19.18 11.33
N LEU A 23 41.65 -19.92 10.83
CA LEU A 23 40.74 -19.45 9.79
C LEU A 23 39.81 -18.35 10.28
N LEU A 24 39.27 -18.49 11.50
CA LEU A 24 38.44 -17.46 12.12
C LEU A 24 39.22 -16.16 12.33
N LEU A 25 40.45 -16.23 12.85
CA LEU A 25 41.30 -15.04 13.00
C LEU A 25 41.63 -14.40 11.63
N ALA A 26 41.99 -15.22 10.63
CA ALA A 26 42.25 -14.74 9.27
C ALA A 26 41.02 -14.06 8.64
N SER A 27 39.81 -14.53 8.92
CA SER A 27 38.56 -13.94 8.42
C SER A 27 38.27 -12.55 9.00
N THR A 28 38.86 -12.19 10.14
CA THR A 28 38.70 -10.85 10.74
C THR A 28 39.65 -9.80 10.18
N ALA A 29 40.66 -10.20 9.39
CA ALA A 29 41.66 -9.30 8.83
C ALA A 29 41.17 -8.47 7.63
N VAL A 30 39.85 -8.28 7.43
CA VAL A 30 39.28 -7.59 6.26
C VAL A 30 39.87 -6.18 6.05
N ALA A 31 40.12 -5.45 7.14
CA ALA A 31 40.65 -4.08 7.07
C ALA A 31 42.17 -4.01 6.77
N THR A 32 42.92 -5.08 7.04
CA THR A 32 44.39 -5.10 6.90
C THR A 32 44.87 -5.98 5.73
N GLN A 33 44.14 -7.06 5.42
CA GLN A 33 44.41 -8.05 4.37
C GLN A 33 43.11 -8.67 3.80
N PRO A 34 42.43 -7.97 2.87
CA PRO A 34 41.12 -8.40 2.37
C PRO A 34 41.16 -9.71 1.56
N SER A 35 42.25 -10.00 0.83
CA SER A 35 42.41 -11.25 0.09
C SER A 35 42.47 -12.47 1.01
N THR A 36 43.25 -12.37 2.10
CA THR A 36 43.38 -13.43 3.12
C THR A 36 42.06 -13.68 3.86
N ALA A 37 41.28 -12.62 4.11
CA ALA A 37 39.97 -12.72 4.74
C ALA A 37 38.93 -13.40 3.81
N LEU A 38 38.98 -13.11 2.51
CA LEU A 38 38.12 -13.78 1.52
C LEU A 38 38.49 -15.26 1.36
N GLU A 39 39.78 -15.58 1.22
CA GLU A 39 40.28 -16.95 1.07
C GLU A 39 39.94 -17.82 2.29
N SER A 40 40.13 -17.28 3.50
CA SER A 40 39.80 -17.97 4.75
C SER A 40 38.29 -18.20 4.90
N THR A 41 37.45 -17.25 4.47
CA THR A 41 35.98 -17.40 4.45
C THR A 41 35.54 -18.50 3.48
N GLN A 42 36.06 -18.47 2.25
CA GLN A 42 35.82 -19.52 1.25
C GLN A 42 36.33 -20.89 1.70
N TYR A 43 37.41 -20.93 2.48
CA TYR A 43 37.93 -22.17 3.06
C TYR A 43 37.04 -22.67 4.20
N LEU A 44 36.49 -21.80 5.05
CA LEU A 44 35.49 -22.17 6.05
C LEU A 44 34.22 -22.76 5.40
N GLU A 45 33.74 -22.19 4.29
CA GLU A 45 32.59 -22.73 3.55
C GLU A 45 32.86 -24.11 2.93
N ARG A 46 34.09 -24.35 2.48
CA ARG A 46 34.56 -25.66 2.02
C ARG A 46 34.64 -26.67 3.16
N LEU A 47 35.24 -26.29 4.30
CA LEU A 47 35.29 -27.15 5.50
C LEU A 47 33.89 -27.50 6.01
N GLU A 48 32.95 -26.57 5.94
CA GLU A 48 31.53 -26.82 6.25
C GLU A 48 30.96 -27.95 5.36
N ALA A 49 31.40 -28.06 4.10
CA ALA A 49 30.94 -29.07 3.14
C ALA A 49 31.69 -30.41 3.25
N GLU A 50 32.98 -30.36 3.54
CA GLU A 50 33.86 -31.54 3.63
C GLU A 50 33.72 -32.28 4.98
N HIS A 51 33.28 -31.60 6.05
CA HIS A 51 33.16 -32.17 7.40
C HIS A 51 31.76 -31.97 8.05
N PRO A 52 30.67 -32.50 7.47
CA PRO A 52 29.29 -32.32 7.97
C PRO A 52 28.98 -33.08 9.29
N GLY A 53 30.00 -33.53 10.02
CA GLY A 53 29.90 -34.30 11.26
C GLY A 53 30.47 -33.61 12.51
N LEU A 54 31.20 -32.49 12.35
CA LEU A 54 31.97 -31.85 13.42
C LEU A 54 32.03 -30.32 13.33
N PHE A 55 31.58 -29.70 12.23
CA PHE A 55 31.81 -28.29 11.96
C PHE A 55 31.00 -27.36 12.88
N VAL A 56 29.68 -27.52 12.94
CA VAL A 56 28.79 -26.73 13.81
C VAL A 56 29.11 -27.00 15.28
N HIS A 57 29.27 -28.27 15.64
CA HIS A 57 29.65 -28.64 17.02
C HIS A 57 30.99 -28.03 17.42
N GLY A 58 31.99 -28.06 16.54
CA GLY A 58 33.32 -27.52 16.81
C GLY A 58 33.34 -26.00 16.98
N LEU A 59 32.53 -25.28 16.19
CA LEU A 59 32.35 -23.83 16.33
C LEU A 59 31.65 -23.48 17.66
N LEU A 60 30.67 -24.28 18.07
CA LEU A 60 30.01 -24.08 19.37
C LEU A 60 30.93 -24.40 20.56
N GLU A 61 31.78 -25.42 20.45
CA GLU A 61 32.81 -25.72 21.46
C GLU A 61 33.81 -24.57 21.61
N LEU A 62 34.29 -24.02 20.48
CA LEU A 62 35.15 -22.84 20.47
C LEU A 62 34.48 -21.61 21.07
N ALA A 63 33.18 -21.41 20.86
CA ALA A 63 32.46 -20.29 21.43
C ALA A 63 32.40 -20.34 22.98
N LEU A 64 32.27 -21.53 23.56
CA LEU A 64 32.19 -21.70 25.02
C LEU A 64 33.54 -21.84 25.72
N ASP A 65 34.64 -21.89 24.98
CA ASP A 65 35.97 -22.02 25.52
C ASP A 65 36.43 -20.71 26.20
N THR A 66 36.33 -20.65 27.52
CA THR A 66 36.73 -19.47 28.31
C THR A 66 38.23 -19.18 28.28
N SER A 67 39.06 -20.08 27.71
CA SER A 67 40.50 -19.82 27.54
C SER A 67 40.81 -18.94 26.33
N GLY A 68 39.88 -18.81 25.37
CA GLY A 68 40.02 -17.98 24.17
C GLY A 68 39.58 -16.52 24.37
N ALA A 69 40.09 -15.64 23.50
CA ALA A 69 39.66 -14.23 23.45
C ALA A 69 38.16 -14.11 23.11
N LEU A 70 37.47 -13.15 23.73
CA LEU A 70 36.02 -12.94 23.56
C LEU A 70 35.62 -12.77 22.09
N ASP A 71 36.37 -11.97 21.33
CA ASP A 71 36.05 -11.67 19.92
C ASP A 71 36.07 -12.93 19.04
N LEU A 72 37.04 -13.81 19.25
CA LEU A 72 37.13 -15.10 18.56
C LEU A 72 35.95 -16.01 18.90
N ARG A 73 35.54 -16.03 20.17
CA ARG A 73 34.42 -16.84 20.66
C ARG A 73 33.08 -16.36 20.11
N VAL A 74 32.88 -15.03 20.05
CA VAL A 74 31.70 -14.41 19.44
C VAL A 74 31.65 -14.70 17.95
N LEU A 75 32.77 -14.55 17.24
CA LEU A 75 32.86 -14.89 15.81
C LEU A 75 32.55 -16.36 15.55
N SER A 76 33.10 -17.26 16.37
CA SER A 76 32.80 -18.70 16.29
C SER A 76 31.31 -18.98 16.46
N ALA A 77 30.64 -18.33 17.43
CA ALA A 77 29.20 -18.44 17.62
C ALA A 77 28.42 -17.94 16.39
N ILE A 78 28.82 -16.81 15.80
CA ILE A 78 28.18 -16.25 14.60
C ILE A 78 28.34 -17.19 13.41
N CYS A 79 29.53 -17.75 13.19
CA CYS A 79 29.77 -18.76 12.17
C CYS A 79 28.90 -20.00 12.37
N ALA A 80 28.75 -20.48 13.62
CA ALA A 80 27.85 -21.59 13.94
C ALA A 80 26.40 -21.27 13.58
N LYS A 81 25.90 -20.06 13.91
CA LYS A 81 24.57 -19.60 13.53
C LYS A 81 24.34 -19.61 12.03
N ASN A 82 25.30 -19.10 11.27
CA ASN A 82 25.21 -19.03 9.81
C ASN A 82 25.19 -20.43 9.19
N ALA A 83 26.04 -21.34 9.69
CA ALA A 83 26.06 -22.75 9.25
C ALA A 83 24.73 -23.47 9.52
N VAL A 84 24.17 -23.30 10.73
CA VAL A 84 22.85 -23.85 11.09
C VAL A 84 21.76 -23.28 10.19
N THR A 85 21.75 -21.96 9.96
CA THR A 85 20.72 -21.33 9.11
C THR A 85 20.77 -21.85 7.67
N ARG A 86 21.96 -22.10 7.13
CA ARG A 86 22.16 -22.57 5.75
C ARG A 86 21.93 -24.07 5.55
N ARG A 87 22.32 -24.94 6.49
CA ARG A 87 22.44 -26.39 6.22
C ARG A 87 21.67 -27.30 7.17
N TRP A 88 20.88 -26.76 8.09
CA TRP A 88 20.13 -27.58 9.05
C TRP A 88 18.84 -28.19 8.47
N SER A 89 18.26 -27.57 7.44
CA SER A 89 17.01 -28.02 6.82
C SER A 89 17.15 -29.41 6.16
N HIS A 90 16.12 -30.25 6.33
CA HIS A 90 16.06 -31.58 5.73
C HIS A 90 15.98 -31.59 4.20
N TYR A 91 15.62 -30.45 3.58
CA TYR A 91 15.44 -30.31 2.12
C TYR A 91 16.72 -29.93 1.37
N ILE A 92 17.84 -29.77 2.07
CA ILE A 92 19.11 -29.33 1.49
C ILE A 92 20.00 -30.54 1.26
N ALA A 93 20.58 -30.64 0.05
CA ALA A 93 21.39 -31.78 -0.36
C ALA A 93 22.64 -31.99 0.52
N GLN A 94 23.30 -30.91 0.95
CA GLN A 94 24.46 -30.93 1.85
C GLN A 94 24.06 -30.59 3.30
N ARG A 95 23.11 -31.35 3.86
CA ARG A 95 22.64 -31.10 5.24
C ARG A 95 23.66 -31.54 6.29
N VAL A 96 23.58 -30.93 7.47
CA VAL A 96 24.30 -31.39 8.67
C VAL A 96 23.93 -32.84 8.98
N SER A 97 24.92 -33.69 9.28
CA SER A 97 24.68 -35.11 9.55
C SER A 97 23.80 -35.32 10.79
N ASP A 98 22.98 -36.36 10.79
CA ASP A 98 22.06 -36.66 11.91
C ASP A 98 22.84 -36.92 13.22
N ARG A 99 24.09 -37.41 13.12
CA ARG A 99 25.01 -37.61 14.25
C ARG A 99 25.49 -36.29 14.86
N GLU A 100 25.83 -35.30 14.04
CA GLU A 100 26.21 -33.96 14.52
C GLU A 100 24.99 -33.23 15.12
N ARG A 101 23.82 -33.35 14.49
CA ARG A 101 22.57 -32.75 14.99
C ARG A 101 22.26 -33.20 16.42
N HIS A 102 22.37 -34.50 16.69
CA HIS A 102 22.17 -35.04 18.03
C HIS A 102 23.14 -34.46 19.07
N ARG A 103 24.41 -34.24 18.70
CA ARG A 103 25.39 -33.62 19.60
C ARG A 103 25.10 -32.16 19.86
N VAL A 104 24.77 -31.41 18.81
CA VAL A 104 24.39 -30.01 18.94
C VAL A 104 23.18 -29.89 19.85
N HIS A 105 22.15 -30.75 19.75
CA HIS A 105 21.03 -30.77 20.71
C HIS A 105 21.48 -30.88 22.17
N GLN A 106 22.40 -31.81 22.47
CA GLN A 106 22.95 -31.97 23.82
C GLN A 106 23.82 -30.77 24.24
N PHE A 107 24.55 -30.18 23.30
CA PHE A 107 25.49 -29.10 23.53
C PHE A 107 24.81 -27.76 23.78
N LEU A 108 23.71 -27.47 23.07
CA LEU A 108 22.98 -26.20 23.17
C LEU A 108 22.54 -25.89 24.61
N TRP A 109 22.09 -26.90 25.37
CA TRP A 109 21.69 -26.71 26.77
C TRP A 109 22.83 -26.23 27.66
N ARG A 110 24.05 -26.72 27.44
CA ARG A 110 25.26 -26.23 28.14
C ARG A 110 25.63 -24.84 27.66
N ALA A 111 25.48 -24.57 26.37
CA ALA A 111 25.78 -23.27 25.77
C ALA A 111 24.89 -22.14 26.30
N LEU A 112 23.63 -22.45 26.63
CA LEU A 112 22.68 -21.50 27.18
C LEU A 112 23.02 -21.02 28.60
N ASP A 113 23.85 -21.76 29.35
CA ASP A 113 24.35 -21.33 30.67
C ASP A 113 25.45 -20.26 30.59
N SER A 114 25.98 -19.95 29.39
CA SER A 114 27.00 -18.91 29.20
C SER A 114 26.59 -17.57 29.82
N THR A 115 27.48 -16.98 30.61
CA THR A 115 27.26 -15.70 31.28
C THR A 115 27.52 -14.49 30.38
N GLU A 116 28.18 -14.69 29.25
CA GLU A 116 28.55 -13.62 28.32
C GLU A 116 27.39 -13.33 27.36
N GLN A 117 26.80 -12.13 27.49
CA GLN A 117 25.63 -11.73 26.70
C GLN A 117 25.79 -11.88 25.17
N PRO A 118 26.91 -11.49 24.54
CA PRO A 118 27.06 -11.61 23.09
C PRO A 118 26.94 -13.05 22.59
N ILE A 119 27.56 -13.99 23.31
CA ILE A 119 27.52 -15.42 22.98
C ILE A 119 26.14 -15.99 23.26
N SER A 120 25.58 -15.69 24.44
CA SER A 120 24.25 -16.16 24.84
C SER A 120 23.18 -15.78 23.81
N ARG A 121 23.18 -14.55 23.28
CA ARG A 121 22.26 -14.09 22.22
C ARG A 121 22.37 -14.92 20.94
N VAL A 122 23.58 -15.26 20.52
CA VAL A 122 23.77 -16.07 19.31
C VAL A 122 23.32 -17.52 19.54
N ILE A 123 23.63 -18.09 20.70
CA ILE A 123 23.16 -19.44 21.07
C ILE A 123 21.63 -19.52 21.14
N LEU A 124 20.98 -18.45 21.63
CA LEU A 124 19.51 -18.32 21.63
C LEU A 124 18.93 -18.44 20.22
N GLU A 125 19.49 -17.70 19.27
CA GLU A 125 19.09 -17.74 17.86
C GLU A 125 19.32 -19.12 17.24
N VAL A 126 20.50 -19.71 17.46
CA VAL A 126 20.84 -21.07 17.00
C VAL A 126 19.80 -22.06 17.52
N THR A 127 19.50 -22.02 18.82
CA THR A 127 18.56 -22.95 19.46
C THR A 127 17.16 -22.86 18.84
N ALA A 128 16.65 -21.65 18.55
CA ALA A 128 15.35 -21.50 17.92
C ALA A 128 15.32 -21.93 16.45
N VAL A 129 16.39 -21.71 15.69
CA VAL A 129 16.50 -22.20 14.31
C VAL A 129 16.55 -23.72 14.28
N VAL A 130 17.32 -24.35 15.18
CA VAL A 130 17.33 -25.82 15.32
C VAL A 130 15.95 -26.34 15.71
N ALA A 131 15.30 -25.73 16.71
CA ALA A 131 13.95 -26.10 17.11
C ALA A 131 12.93 -25.99 15.95
N ARG A 132 13.03 -24.96 15.10
CA ARG A 132 12.16 -24.76 13.93
C ARG A 132 12.16 -25.94 12.97
N TYR A 133 13.31 -26.57 12.75
CA TYR A 133 13.45 -27.67 11.80
C TYR A 133 13.24 -29.04 12.45
N ASP A 134 13.59 -29.17 13.73
CA ASP A 134 13.68 -30.47 14.39
C ASP A 134 12.45 -30.77 15.26
N TYR A 135 11.80 -29.76 15.83
CA TYR A 135 10.53 -29.93 16.53
C TYR A 135 9.37 -29.98 15.52
N PRO A 136 8.44 -30.94 15.62
CA PRO A 136 8.25 -31.91 16.70
C PRO A 136 8.88 -33.29 16.45
N LYS A 137 9.43 -33.58 15.27
CA LYS A 137 9.76 -34.96 14.84
C LYS A 137 11.11 -35.46 15.33
N ALA A 138 12.16 -34.66 15.20
CA ALA A 138 13.54 -35.02 15.55
C ALA A 138 13.93 -34.57 16.97
N TRP A 139 13.26 -33.54 17.50
CA TRP A 139 13.48 -33.02 18.86
C TRP A 139 12.21 -33.11 19.70
N ILE A 140 11.66 -34.33 19.83
CA ILE A 140 10.36 -34.59 20.49
C ILE A 140 10.32 -34.05 21.93
N ASN A 141 11.38 -34.28 22.70
CA ASN A 141 11.44 -33.95 24.13
C ASN A 141 11.81 -32.47 24.42
N LEU A 142 11.70 -31.58 23.44
CA LEU A 142 12.02 -30.15 23.60
C LEU A 142 11.24 -29.50 24.76
N PRO A 143 9.91 -29.71 24.92
CA PRO A 143 9.16 -29.09 26.01
C PRO A 143 9.63 -29.55 27.39
N GLU A 144 9.88 -30.85 27.59
CA GLU A 144 10.36 -31.40 28.85
C GLU A 144 11.76 -30.90 29.18
N GLN A 145 12.64 -30.77 28.19
CA GLN A 145 13.98 -30.22 28.37
C GLN A 145 13.95 -28.73 28.73
N LEU A 146 13.06 -27.94 28.12
CA LEU A 146 12.85 -26.53 28.49
C LEU A 146 12.41 -26.41 29.96
N LEU A 147 11.48 -27.26 30.41
CA LEU A 147 11.01 -27.25 31.80
C LEU A 147 12.10 -27.70 32.78
N ALA A 148 12.89 -28.72 32.42
CA ALA A 148 13.99 -29.22 33.24
C ALA A 148 15.15 -28.22 33.36
N TRP A 149 15.45 -27.47 32.30
CA TRP A 149 16.56 -26.52 32.29
C TRP A 149 16.34 -25.33 33.24
N CYS A 150 15.09 -24.90 33.43
CA CYS A 150 14.74 -23.85 34.38
C CYS A 150 13.70 -24.33 35.41
N PRO A 151 14.12 -25.04 36.48
CA PRO A 151 13.21 -25.53 37.52
C PRO A 151 12.56 -24.37 38.28
N ALA A 152 11.48 -24.66 39.03
CA ALA A 152 10.74 -23.68 39.84
C ALA A 152 11.64 -22.79 40.70
N THR A 153 12.63 -23.37 41.33
CA THR A 153 13.53 -22.70 42.28
C THR A 153 14.73 -22.02 41.62
N ALA A 154 14.79 -21.95 40.28
CA ALA A 154 15.91 -21.33 39.58
C ALA A 154 16.05 -19.84 39.93
N PRO A 155 17.29 -19.29 39.95
CA PRO A 155 17.53 -17.87 40.20
C PRO A 155 16.95 -16.99 39.07
N LEU A 156 16.74 -15.71 39.36
CA LEU A 156 16.05 -14.76 38.47
C LEU A 156 16.74 -14.63 37.11
N GLU A 157 18.07 -14.67 37.06
CA GLU A 157 18.88 -14.61 35.83
C GLU A 157 18.59 -15.80 34.92
N ARG A 158 18.46 -17.01 35.50
CA ARG A 158 18.14 -18.23 34.76
C ARG A 158 16.68 -18.21 34.29
N GLN A 159 15.76 -17.71 35.11
CA GLN A 159 14.36 -17.51 34.73
C GLN A 159 14.23 -16.52 33.55
N TYR A 160 14.96 -15.40 33.59
CA TYR A 160 15.01 -14.44 32.50
C TYR A 160 15.46 -15.08 31.20
N ARG A 161 16.60 -15.79 31.22
CA ARG A 161 17.12 -16.47 30.02
C ARG A 161 16.14 -17.51 29.50
N TRP A 162 15.52 -18.28 30.39
CA TRP A 162 14.50 -19.25 30.01
C TRP A 162 13.33 -18.61 29.28
N LEU A 163 12.80 -17.50 29.81
CA LEU A 163 11.74 -16.74 29.16
C LEU A 163 12.15 -16.24 27.78
N VAL A 164 13.38 -15.74 27.63
CA VAL A 164 13.91 -15.29 26.32
C VAL A 164 14.01 -16.45 25.33
N ILE A 165 14.54 -17.62 25.73
CA ILE A 165 14.64 -18.82 24.89
C ILE A 165 13.24 -19.26 24.44
N VAL A 166 12.33 -19.45 25.39
CA VAL A 166 10.96 -19.90 25.14
C VAL A 166 10.27 -18.94 24.18
N ASN A 167 10.38 -17.64 24.42
CA ASN A 167 9.86 -16.62 23.52
C ASN A 167 10.48 -16.75 22.12
N HIS A 168 11.79 -16.90 22.01
CA HIS A 168 12.44 -16.94 20.71
C HIS A 168 12.08 -18.21 19.90
N ILE A 169 12.08 -19.37 20.54
CA ILE A 169 11.61 -20.64 19.97
C ILE A 169 10.16 -20.50 19.50
N TRP A 170 9.29 -19.97 20.37
CA TRP A 170 7.87 -19.80 20.05
C TRP A 170 7.64 -18.93 18.82
N LYS A 171 8.26 -17.74 18.79
CA LYS A 171 8.17 -16.81 17.66
C LYS A 171 8.62 -17.46 16.35
N THR A 172 9.61 -18.35 16.44
CA THR A 172 10.19 -19.01 15.28
C THR A 172 9.30 -20.14 14.76
N LEU A 173 8.70 -20.91 15.67
CA LEU A 173 7.75 -21.98 15.32
C LEU A 173 6.43 -21.42 14.78
N SER A 174 5.90 -20.34 15.37
CA SER A 174 4.62 -19.74 14.96
C SER A 174 4.65 -19.05 13.59
N ARG A 175 5.81 -18.92 12.94
CA ARG A 175 5.95 -18.36 11.58
C ARG A 175 5.56 -19.36 10.48
N HIS A 176 5.52 -20.65 10.79
CA HIS A 176 5.18 -21.69 9.82
C HIS A 176 3.75 -22.16 10.02
N ARG A 177 2.88 -21.79 9.07
CA ARG A 177 1.41 -21.96 9.19
C ARG A 177 0.87 -23.28 8.62
N SER A 178 1.66 -24.37 8.61
CA SER A 178 1.06 -25.66 8.26
C SER A 178 0.19 -26.16 9.41
N ARG A 179 -1.03 -26.63 9.11
CA ARG A 179 -2.01 -27.06 10.14
C ARG A 179 -1.44 -28.10 11.10
N SER A 180 -0.69 -29.07 10.59
CA SER A 180 -0.01 -30.10 11.41
C SER A 180 1.04 -29.52 12.35
N GLN A 181 1.81 -28.49 11.94
CA GLN A 181 2.78 -27.86 12.85
C GLN A 181 2.09 -27.04 13.94
N LEU A 182 0.97 -26.37 13.61
CA LEU A 182 0.17 -25.64 14.61
C LEU A 182 -0.35 -26.57 15.71
N GLU A 183 -0.81 -27.78 15.38
CA GLU A 183 -1.25 -28.77 16.38
C GLU A 183 -0.15 -29.11 17.39
N HIS A 184 1.08 -29.33 16.92
CA HIS A 184 2.23 -29.62 17.79
C HIS A 184 2.69 -28.39 18.58
N VAL A 185 2.64 -27.21 17.99
CA VAL A 185 2.88 -25.94 18.71
C VAL A 185 1.86 -25.78 19.83
N SER A 186 0.58 -26.11 19.61
CA SER A 186 -0.47 -26.11 20.64
C SER A 186 -0.24 -27.14 21.76
N VAL A 187 0.42 -28.27 21.48
CA VAL A 187 0.85 -29.21 22.53
C VAL A 187 1.96 -28.60 23.38
N MET A 188 2.99 -28.03 22.76
CA MET A 188 4.06 -27.33 23.48
C MET A 188 3.49 -26.15 24.30
N ALA A 189 2.53 -25.42 23.74
CA ALA A 189 1.83 -24.32 24.41
C ALA A 189 1.31 -24.72 25.78
N ARG A 190 0.51 -25.80 25.81
CA ARG A 190 -0.17 -26.29 27.00
C ARG A 190 0.84 -26.77 28.05
N SER A 191 1.92 -27.43 27.61
CA SER A 191 2.98 -27.87 28.52
C SER A 191 3.72 -26.70 29.21
N LEU A 192 3.87 -25.57 28.54
CA LEU A 192 4.57 -24.39 29.06
C LEU A 192 3.64 -23.39 29.77
N TRP A 193 2.33 -23.46 29.50
CA TRP A 193 1.32 -22.55 30.02
C TRP A 193 1.32 -22.49 31.56
N HIS A 194 1.11 -23.63 32.23
CA HIS A 194 1.09 -23.68 33.70
C HIS A 194 2.40 -23.15 34.29
N ARG A 195 3.53 -23.44 33.64
CA ARG A 195 4.84 -22.97 34.08
C ARG A 195 4.97 -21.45 34.01
N LEU A 196 4.48 -20.83 32.95
CA LEU A 196 4.52 -19.37 32.76
C LEU A 196 3.58 -18.66 33.74
N VAL A 197 2.39 -19.23 33.98
CA VAL A 197 1.42 -18.73 34.96
C VAL A 197 1.98 -18.83 36.39
N ASP A 198 2.54 -19.98 36.77
CA ASP A 198 3.18 -20.16 38.08
C ASP A 198 4.36 -19.21 38.28
N LEU A 199 5.12 -18.94 37.22
CA LEU A 199 6.20 -17.98 37.26
C LEU A 199 5.68 -16.55 37.45
N TRP A 200 4.59 -16.17 36.78
CA TRP A 200 3.92 -14.87 36.99
C TRP A 200 3.53 -14.66 38.46
N PHE A 201 2.79 -15.61 39.04
CA PHE A 201 2.35 -15.49 40.43
C PHE A 201 3.52 -15.41 41.41
N ARG A 202 4.63 -16.12 41.17
CA ARG A 202 5.81 -16.05 42.02
C ARG A 202 6.59 -14.75 41.86
N LEU A 203 6.77 -14.30 40.61
CA LEU A 203 7.38 -13.00 40.31
C LEU A 203 6.61 -11.86 40.98
N TRP A 204 5.29 -12.01 41.17
CA TRP A 204 4.48 -11.05 41.90
C TRP A 204 4.53 -11.26 43.43
N ASN A 205 4.07 -12.42 43.92
CA ASN A 205 3.81 -12.66 45.34
C ASN A 205 5.07 -12.70 46.22
N GLN A 206 6.21 -13.16 45.69
CA GLN A 206 7.44 -13.30 46.49
C GLN A 206 8.25 -12.00 46.56
N ASN A 207 7.96 -11.07 45.65
CA ASN A 207 8.87 -9.99 45.32
C ASN A 207 8.23 -8.62 45.61
N LEU A 208 6.93 -8.42 45.35
CA LEU A 208 6.29 -7.10 45.38
C LEU A 208 6.63 -6.25 46.62
N ALA A 209 6.50 -6.84 47.82
CA ALA A 209 6.75 -6.13 49.08
C ALA A 209 8.21 -5.67 49.23
N ALA A 210 9.16 -6.38 48.62
CA ALA A 210 10.58 -6.03 48.63
C ALA A 210 10.95 -4.99 47.55
N TRP A 211 10.30 -5.01 46.38
CA TRP A 211 10.63 -4.12 45.25
C TRP A 211 9.86 -2.79 45.23
N LEU A 212 8.69 -2.73 45.85
CA LEU A 212 7.85 -1.53 45.95
C LEU A 212 7.40 -1.30 47.41
N PRO A 213 8.32 -0.88 48.30
CA PRO A 213 7.99 -0.65 49.71
C PRO A 213 6.92 0.45 49.84
N GLY A 214 5.79 0.12 50.49
CA GLY A 214 4.64 1.01 50.65
C GLY A 214 3.30 0.43 50.14
N LEU A 215 3.34 -0.62 49.31
CA LEU A 215 2.13 -1.31 48.81
C LEU A 215 1.55 -2.35 49.78
N VAL A 216 2.38 -2.89 50.67
CA VAL A 216 2.01 -3.89 51.68
C VAL A 216 2.76 -3.54 52.97
N PRO A 217 2.12 -3.56 54.16
CA PRO A 217 2.85 -3.47 55.42
C PRO A 217 3.77 -4.69 55.56
N ALA A 218 5.06 -4.51 55.26
CA ALA A 218 6.03 -5.58 55.38
C ALA A 218 6.28 -5.90 56.87
N PRO A 219 6.36 -7.20 57.27
CA PRO A 219 6.85 -7.55 58.59
C PRO A 219 8.30 -7.05 58.74
N ALA A 220 8.61 -6.44 59.89
CA ALA A 220 9.85 -5.70 60.18
C ALA A 220 11.17 -6.51 60.04
N SER A 221 11.11 -7.78 59.62
CA SER A 221 12.25 -8.69 59.48
C SER A 221 12.81 -8.83 58.05
N CYS A 222 12.20 -8.23 57.02
CA CYS A 222 12.68 -8.29 55.64
C CYS A 222 13.16 -6.91 55.13
N PHE A 223 14.28 -6.41 55.68
CA PHE A 223 14.99 -5.23 55.15
C PHE A 223 16.02 -5.62 54.09
N TRP A 224 15.62 -6.38 53.07
CA TRP A 224 16.45 -6.50 51.88
C TRP A 224 16.01 -5.44 50.89
N GLN A 225 16.84 -4.41 50.70
CA GLN A 225 16.65 -3.42 49.64
C GLN A 225 17.37 -3.92 48.39
N PRO A 226 16.64 -4.14 47.29
CA PRO A 226 17.27 -4.55 46.04
C PRO A 226 18.17 -3.46 45.45
N SER A 227 19.20 -3.88 44.69
CA SER A 227 19.92 -2.94 43.84
C SER A 227 19.09 -2.56 42.60
N ALA A 228 19.41 -1.41 41.99
CA ALA A 228 18.76 -0.95 40.76
C ALA A 228 18.84 -2.01 39.63
N ASP A 229 20.00 -2.64 39.46
CA ASP A 229 20.21 -3.68 38.45
C ASP A 229 19.29 -4.89 38.64
N GLN A 230 19.03 -5.28 39.88
CA GLN A 230 18.16 -6.41 40.14
C GLN A 230 16.68 -6.05 39.92
N LEU A 231 16.31 -4.76 40.07
CA LEU A 231 14.95 -4.28 39.82
C LEU A 231 14.69 -4.27 38.31
N ASP A 232 15.67 -3.84 37.53
CA ASP A 232 15.61 -3.89 36.07
C ASP A 232 15.54 -5.34 35.56
N LEU A 233 16.33 -6.25 36.12
CA LEU A 233 16.26 -7.67 35.79
C LEU A 233 14.87 -8.27 36.10
N TRP A 234 14.29 -7.91 37.25
CA TRP A 234 12.94 -8.35 37.61
C TRP A 234 11.87 -7.78 36.66
N LEU A 235 11.94 -6.49 36.33
CA LEU A 235 11.05 -5.87 35.33
C LEU A 235 11.18 -6.51 33.95
N ASP A 236 12.40 -6.89 33.57
CA ASP A 236 12.66 -7.59 32.31
C ASP A 236 12.12 -9.03 32.33
N CYS A 237 12.19 -9.74 33.47
CA CYS A 237 11.51 -11.03 33.65
C CYS A 237 10.00 -10.89 33.51
N VAL A 238 9.39 -9.91 34.19
CA VAL A 238 7.95 -9.63 34.09
C VAL A 238 7.55 -9.35 32.65
N ARG A 239 8.31 -8.50 31.95
CA ARG A 239 8.08 -8.18 30.53
C ARG A 239 8.13 -9.44 29.65
N GLU A 240 9.17 -10.26 29.78
CA GLU A 240 9.32 -11.47 28.95
C GLU A 240 8.29 -12.55 29.30
N ASN A 241 7.88 -12.65 30.56
CA ASN A 241 6.80 -13.54 30.99
C ASN A 241 5.45 -13.14 30.37
N LEU A 242 5.06 -11.86 30.47
CA LEU A 242 3.85 -11.34 29.83
C LEU A 242 3.91 -11.50 28.31
N LYS A 243 5.07 -11.28 27.68
CA LYS A 243 5.26 -11.54 26.24
C LYS A 243 5.05 -13.01 25.88
N GLY A 244 5.49 -13.94 26.73
CA GLY A 244 5.29 -15.38 26.55
C GLY A 244 3.83 -15.77 26.68
N LEU A 245 3.19 -15.38 27.79
CA LEU A 245 1.76 -15.58 28.03
C LEU A 245 0.92 -15.05 26.86
N ARG A 246 1.23 -13.83 26.39
CA ARG A 246 0.54 -13.18 25.27
C ARG A 246 0.59 -14.00 23.98
N ARG A 247 1.73 -14.62 23.70
CA ARG A 247 1.94 -15.42 22.48
C ARG A 247 1.22 -16.76 22.53
N LEU A 248 1.03 -17.31 23.72
CA LEU A 248 0.22 -18.51 23.92
C LEU A 248 -1.26 -18.21 23.68
N VAL A 249 -1.74 -17.09 24.23
CA VAL A 249 -3.12 -16.58 24.04
C VAL A 249 -3.44 -16.40 22.55
N ALA A 250 -2.54 -15.80 21.77
CA ALA A 250 -2.74 -15.54 20.34
C ALA A 250 -2.80 -16.76 19.39
N GLN A 251 -2.81 -18.00 19.88
CA GLN A 251 -2.73 -19.21 19.05
C GLN A 251 -3.96 -20.12 19.20
N GLU A 252 -5.08 -19.61 19.72
CA GLU A 252 -6.35 -20.36 19.92
C GLU A 252 -6.17 -21.68 20.68
N VAL A 253 -5.13 -21.76 21.52
CA VAL A 253 -4.79 -22.96 22.30
C VAL A 253 -5.85 -23.24 23.38
N PHE A 254 -6.62 -22.21 23.75
CA PHE A 254 -7.53 -22.24 24.87
C PHE A 254 -8.92 -22.70 24.43
N GLN A 255 -9.16 -24.01 24.53
CA GLN A 255 -10.51 -24.59 24.56
C GLN A 255 -10.68 -25.36 25.88
N GLY A 256 -11.71 -25.03 26.68
CA GLY A 256 -12.03 -25.74 27.92
C GLY A 256 -11.29 -25.25 29.19
N PRO A 257 -10.79 -26.15 30.08
CA PRO A 257 -10.33 -25.80 31.45
C PRO A 257 -9.18 -24.79 31.50
N ASP A 258 -8.38 -24.68 30.44
CA ASP A 258 -7.29 -23.70 30.35
C ASP A 258 -7.82 -22.25 30.27
N ALA A 259 -9.04 -22.02 29.76
CA ALA A 259 -9.68 -20.71 29.76
C ALA A 259 -9.90 -20.19 31.21
N SER A 260 -10.26 -21.07 32.14
CA SER A 260 -10.45 -20.69 33.55
C SER A 260 -9.16 -20.16 34.20
N THR A 261 -8.00 -20.71 33.81
CA THR A 261 -6.70 -20.26 34.31
C THR A 261 -6.27 -18.93 33.68
N LEU A 262 -6.63 -18.69 32.41
CA LEU A 262 -6.45 -17.40 31.75
C LEU A 262 -7.30 -16.31 32.43
N ILE A 263 -8.57 -16.63 32.72
CA ILE A 263 -9.47 -15.76 33.49
C ILE A 263 -8.87 -15.42 34.86
N ALA A 264 -8.41 -16.42 35.62
CA ALA A 264 -7.79 -16.20 36.93
C ALA A 264 -6.51 -15.35 36.84
N LEU A 265 -5.67 -15.58 35.82
CA LEU A 265 -4.48 -14.77 35.54
C LEU A 265 -4.86 -13.30 35.28
N LEU A 266 -5.85 -13.07 34.44
CA LEU A 266 -6.29 -11.74 34.05
C LEU A 266 -6.99 -11.00 35.21
N GLN A 267 -7.77 -11.70 36.03
CA GLN A 267 -8.29 -11.17 37.30
C GLN A 267 -7.15 -10.75 38.23
N HIS A 268 -6.10 -11.58 38.36
CA HIS A 268 -4.92 -11.21 39.14
C HIS A 268 -4.19 -10.00 38.56
N CYS A 269 -3.96 -9.92 37.24
CA CYS A 269 -3.39 -8.75 36.58
C CYS A 269 -4.18 -7.46 36.86
N THR A 270 -5.51 -7.56 36.99
CA THR A 270 -6.38 -6.43 37.35
C THR A 270 -6.18 -6.01 38.80
N HIS A 271 -6.13 -6.98 39.72
CA HIS A 271 -5.83 -6.70 41.12
C HIS A 271 -4.45 -6.02 41.28
N VAL A 272 -3.45 -6.55 40.58
CA VAL A 272 -2.10 -5.97 40.50
C VAL A 272 -2.12 -4.51 40.03
N GLU A 273 -2.84 -4.21 38.95
CA GLU A 273 -2.93 -2.85 38.43
C GLU A 273 -3.56 -1.88 39.44
N ARG A 274 -4.60 -2.31 40.16
CA ARG A 274 -5.24 -1.51 41.22
C ARG A 274 -4.31 -1.25 42.40
N CYS A 275 -3.50 -2.23 42.81
CA CYS A 275 -2.47 -2.00 43.82
C CYS A 275 -1.49 -0.93 43.33
N LEU A 276 -1.02 -1.02 42.09
CA LEU A 276 -0.09 -0.05 41.49
C LEU A 276 -0.70 1.35 41.31
N ALA A 277 -2.02 1.49 41.24
CA ALA A 277 -2.68 2.78 41.10
C ALA A 277 -2.40 3.72 42.29
N GLY A 278 -2.20 3.18 43.49
CA GLY A 278 -1.83 3.96 44.68
C GLY A 278 -0.39 4.47 44.69
N VAL A 279 0.46 4.04 43.73
CA VAL A 279 1.87 4.42 43.65
C VAL A 279 2.06 5.43 42.52
N VAL A 280 1.94 6.71 42.87
CA VAL A 280 2.10 7.84 41.94
C VAL A 280 3.58 8.25 41.87
N GLY A 281 4.07 8.64 40.69
CA GLY A 281 5.42 9.17 40.50
C GLY A 281 6.57 8.14 40.44
N HIS A 282 6.29 6.84 40.57
CA HIS A 282 7.33 5.80 40.52
C HIS A 282 7.48 5.20 39.11
N ALA A 283 8.64 5.38 38.48
CA ALA A 283 8.92 4.93 37.10
C ALA A 283 8.65 3.43 36.87
N ALA A 284 9.08 2.56 37.80
CA ALA A 284 8.81 1.12 37.70
C ALA A 284 7.30 0.79 37.74
N ALA A 285 6.52 1.49 38.56
CA ALA A 285 5.07 1.30 38.64
C ALA A 285 4.38 1.79 37.35
N ALA A 286 4.83 2.90 36.77
CA ALA A 286 4.36 3.35 35.45
C ALA A 286 4.64 2.32 34.35
N ARG A 287 5.87 1.79 34.30
CA ARG A 287 6.27 0.75 33.34
C ARG A 287 5.46 -0.54 33.49
N LEU A 288 5.20 -1.00 34.72
CA LEU A 288 4.36 -2.19 34.98
C LEU A 288 2.91 -1.97 34.52
N ARG A 289 2.31 -0.83 34.84
CA ARG A 289 0.95 -0.48 34.40
C ARG A 289 0.84 -0.47 32.88
N TYR A 290 1.83 0.07 32.17
CA TYR A 290 1.93 -0.02 30.72
C TYR A 290 1.98 -1.47 30.22
N LEU A 291 2.82 -2.33 30.81
CA LEU A 291 2.93 -3.73 30.38
C LEU A 291 1.64 -4.52 30.59
N LEU A 292 0.92 -4.25 31.68
CA LEU A 292 -0.36 -4.89 32.02
C LEU A 292 -1.46 -4.50 31.04
N ILE A 293 -1.63 -3.20 30.75
CA ILE A 293 -2.65 -2.77 29.79
C ILE A 293 -2.38 -3.29 28.39
N LYS A 294 -1.10 -3.31 27.98
CA LYS A 294 -0.68 -3.91 26.71
C LYS A 294 -0.98 -5.41 26.65
N PHE A 295 -0.77 -6.13 27.75
CA PHE A 295 -1.11 -7.55 27.82
C PHE A 295 -2.63 -7.76 27.69
N LYS A 296 -3.43 -7.04 28.47
CA LYS A 296 -4.91 -7.09 28.43
C LYS A 296 -5.45 -6.78 27.03
N TYR A 297 -4.97 -5.71 26.40
CA TYR A 297 -5.35 -5.34 25.03
C TYR A 297 -5.08 -6.46 24.04
N ILE A 298 -3.90 -7.09 24.11
CA ILE A 298 -3.56 -8.11 23.13
C ILE A 298 -4.34 -9.41 23.41
N CYS A 299 -4.65 -9.72 24.67
CA CYS A 299 -5.58 -10.79 24.99
C CYS A 299 -6.96 -10.53 24.37
N PHE A 300 -7.49 -9.31 24.55
CA PHE A 300 -8.77 -8.90 23.97
C PHE A 300 -8.79 -9.02 22.44
N THR A 301 -7.80 -8.46 21.73
CA THR A 301 -7.77 -8.47 20.26
C THR A 301 -7.63 -9.87 19.64
N ASN A 302 -7.06 -10.84 20.37
CA ASN A 302 -6.90 -12.22 19.88
C ASN A 302 -8.09 -13.12 20.20
N HIS A 303 -8.90 -12.77 21.20
CA HIS A 303 -10.08 -13.50 21.64
C HIS A 303 -11.30 -12.59 21.52
N ARG A 304 -11.63 -12.18 20.29
CA ARG A 304 -12.75 -11.25 20.03
C ARG A 304 -14.12 -11.86 20.34
N SER A 305 -14.22 -13.17 20.59
CA SER A 305 -15.48 -13.81 20.95
C SER A 305 -15.85 -13.55 22.43
N ILE A 306 -17.12 -13.26 22.66
CA ILE A 306 -17.73 -12.91 23.96
C ILE A 306 -17.67 -14.09 24.94
N GLU A 307 -17.73 -15.33 24.44
CA GLU A 307 -17.64 -16.55 25.25
C GLU A 307 -16.30 -16.67 26.00
N ASP A 308 -15.24 -16.01 25.51
CA ASP A 308 -13.89 -16.13 26.07
C ASP A 308 -13.63 -15.21 27.28
N PHE A 309 -14.42 -14.14 27.46
CA PHE A 309 -14.22 -13.16 28.54
C PHE A 309 -15.45 -12.93 29.41
N PRO A 310 -15.39 -13.26 30.72
CA PRO A 310 -16.51 -13.01 31.62
C PRO A 310 -16.72 -11.51 31.87
N LEU A 311 -17.99 -11.09 31.97
CA LEU A 311 -18.48 -9.76 32.34
C LEU A 311 -17.72 -9.11 33.50
N SER A 312 -17.36 -9.93 34.49
CA SER A 312 -16.56 -9.56 35.67
C SER A 312 -15.18 -8.98 35.36
N MET A 313 -14.70 -9.07 34.11
CA MET A 313 -13.39 -8.59 33.69
C MET A 313 -13.45 -7.41 32.72
N LEU A 314 -14.27 -7.49 31.68
CA LEU A 314 -14.36 -6.42 30.68
C LEU A 314 -14.90 -5.12 31.26
N LEU A 315 -15.90 -5.21 32.15
CA LEU A 315 -16.50 -4.03 32.76
C LEU A 315 -15.50 -3.26 33.64
N PRO A 316 -14.81 -3.88 34.62
CA PRO A 316 -13.84 -3.14 35.41
C PRO A 316 -12.64 -2.63 34.61
N TRP A 317 -12.24 -3.31 33.52
CA TRP A 317 -11.18 -2.79 32.65
C TRP A 317 -11.60 -1.53 31.92
N SER A 318 -12.84 -1.52 31.43
CA SER A 318 -13.40 -0.35 30.75
C SER A 318 -13.54 0.82 31.72
N GLU A 319 -13.98 0.56 32.96
CA GLU A 319 -14.01 1.57 34.05
C GLU A 319 -12.61 2.11 34.35
N ASP A 320 -11.63 1.23 34.54
CA ASP A 320 -10.25 1.60 34.85
C ASP A 320 -9.61 2.40 33.70
N ILE A 321 -9.90 2.04 32.44
CA ILE A 321 -9.42 2.74 31.24
C ILE A 321 -10.04 4.13 31.12
N CYS A 322 -11.37 4.24 31.25
CA CYS A 322 -12.02 5.54 31.19
C CYS A 322 -11.55 6.44 32.34
N ALA A 323 -11.48 5.92 33.57
CA ALA A 323 -10.95 6.65 34.72
C ALA A 323 -9.50 7.10 34.50
N MET A 324 -8.66 6.24 33.92
CA MET A 324 -7.28 6.58 33.57
C MET A 324 -7.23 7.76 32.59
N LEU A 325 -7.93 7.67 31.46
CA LEU A 325 -7.96 8.72 30.45
C LEU A 325 -8.52 10.04 31.01
N LEU A 326 -9.49 9.94 31.93
CA LEU A 326 -10.07 11.06 32.69
C LEU A 326 -9.17 11.63 33.79
N GLN A 327 -8.07 10.97 34.17
CA GLN A 327 -7.11 11.48 35.15
C GLN A 327 -5.81 12.01 34.53
N VAL A 328 -5.55 11.80 33.24
CA VAL A 328 -4.37 12.36 32.57
C VAL A 328 -4.42 13.89 32.66
N PRO A 329 -3.36 14.58 33.12
CA PRO A 329 -3.34 16.04 33.18
C PRO A 329 -3.44 16.65 31.78
N GLU A 330 -3.92 17.89 31.71
CA GLU A 330 -3.98 18.63 30.45
C GLU A 330 -2.59 18.76 29.84
N LYS A 331 -2.53 18.79 28.50
CA LYS A 331 -1.27 18.83 27.73
C LYS A 331 -0.39 20.03 28.12
N ARG A 332 -0.98 21.09 28.69
CA ARG A 332 -0.32 22.30 29.20
C ARG A 332 0.49 22.10 30.49
N GLU A 333 0.28 21.01 31.24
CA GLU A 333 0.80 20.82 32.60
C GLU A 333 1.89 19.72 32.71
N ARG A 334 2.34 19.12 31.59
CA ARG A 334 3.33 18.02 31.59
C ARG A 334 4.76 18.55 31.82
N SER A 335 5.48 18.03 32.82
CA SER A 335 6.78 18.56 33.23
C SER A 335 7.90 17.53 33.47
N ASP A 336 7.79 16.25 33.07
CA ASP A 336 8.79 15.24 33.46
C ASP A 336 9.03 14.10 32.44
N ALA A 337 10.12 14.21 31.67
CA ALA A 337 10.33 13.50 30.40
C ALA A 337 10.33 11.95 30.45
N ALA A 338 10.80 11.31 31.52
CA ALA A 338 10.91 9.84 31.59
C ALA A 338 9.64 9.16 32.13
N LEU A 339 8.91 9.83 33.03
CA LEU A 339 7.59 9.39 33.50
C LEU A 339 6.56 9.54 32.37
N ASP A 340 6.74 10.58 31.55
CA ASP A 340 5.88 10.91 30.42
C ASP A 340 5.88 9.78 29.38
N GLU A 341 7.02 9.23 28.93
CA GLU A 341 7.03 8.19 27.87
C GLU A 341 6.24 6.91 28.24
N SER A 342 6.37 6.43 29.48
CA SER A 342 5.66 5.21 29.91
C SER A 342 4.15 5.46 30.08
N ASN A 343 3.77 6.61 30.63
CA ASN A 343 2.37 7.02 30.76
C ASN A 343 1.74 7.29 29.39
N GLU A 344 2.54 7.80 28.47
CA GLU A 344 2.15 8.04 27.10
C GLU A 344 1.84 6.72 26.38
N ARG A 345 2.79 5.78 26.39
CA ARG A 345 2.57 4.43 25.85
C ARG A 345 1.38 3.73 26.52
N ARG A 346 1.18 3.92 27.83
CA ARG A 346 0.00 3.38 28.53
C ARG A 346 -1.30 3.95 27.95
N SER A 347 -1.37 5.26 27.76
CA SER A 347 -2.54 5.95 27.19
C SER A 347 -2.82 5.51 25.75
N LEU A 348 -1.77 5.27 24.95
CA LEU A 348 -1.89 4.73 23.60
C LEU A 348 -2.62 3.37 23.58
N TYR A 349 -2.18 2.40 24.40
CA TYR A 349 -2.85 1.09 24.47
C TYR A 349 -4.25 1.19 25.08
N ALA A 350 -4.48 2.11 26.03
CA ALA A 350 -5.80 2.37 26.59
C ALA A 350 -6.78 2.87 25.52
N MET A 351 -6.35 3.82 24.68
CA MET A 351 -7.16 4.33 23.58
C MET A 351 -7.41 3.26 22.50
N ARG A 352 -6.42 2.42 22.15
CA ARG A 352 -6.64 1.29 21.23
C ARG A 352 -7.67 0.31 21.76
N PHE A 353 -7.56 -0.03 23.04
CA PHE A 353 -8.52 -0.90 23.72
C PHE A 353 -9.94 -0.34 23.67
N LEU A 354 -10.09 0.93 24.01
CA LEU A 354 -11.37 1.62 24.00
C LEU A 354 -11.94 1.72 22.58
N ARG A 355 -11.14 2.10 21.58
CA ARG A 355 -11.55 2.14 20.17
C ARG A 355 -12.11 0.80 19.72
N ASP A 356 -11.39 -0.28 19.99
CA ASP A 356 -11.78 -1.61 19.55
C ASP A 356 -13.06 -2.09 20.27
N ILE A 357 -13.22 -1.82 21.58
CA ILE A 357 -14.48 -2.09 22.30
C ILE A 357 -15.65 -1.31 21.72
N LEU A 358 -15.46 -0.03 21.39
CA LEU A 358 -16.51 0.80 20.80
C LEU A 358 -16.86 0.31 19.38
N GLY A 359 -15.88 -0.17 18.62
CA GLY A 359 -16.12 -0.81 17.32
C GLY A 359 -17.01 -2.05 17.44
N GLU A 360 -16.71 -2.95 18.38
CA GLU A 360 -17.54 -4.12 18.65
C GLU A 360 -18.95 -3.71 19.12
N LEU A 361 -19.09 -2.70 19.99
CA LEU A 361 -20.39 -2.18 20.42
C LEU A 361 -21.24 -1.63 19.26
N ARG A 362 -20.61 -0.95 18.30
CA ARG A 362 -21.29 -0.42 17.10
C ARG A 362 -21.74 -1.53 16.16
N ASP A 363 -20.89 -2.53 15.96
CA ASP A 363 -21.21 -3.66 15.09
C ASP A 363 -22.37 -4.49 15.67
N LEU A 364 -22.58 -4.47 17.00
CA LEU A 364 -23.79 -5.00 17.65
C LEU A 364 -25.06 -4.20 17.32
N GLU A 365 -25.03 -2.87 17.46
CA GLU A 365 -26.20 -2.01 17.20
C GLU A 365 -26.67 -2.07 15.75
N THR A 366 -25.75 -2.11 14.79
CA THR A 366 -26.08 -2.15 13.35
C THR A 366 -26.58 -3.52 12.88
N ALA A 367 -26.25 -4.60 13.58
CA ALA A 367 -26.69 -5.94 13.24
C ALA A 367 -28.14 -6.21 13.67
N ASP A 368 -28.62 -5.58 14.74
CA ASP A 368 -30.02 -5.69 15.19
C ASP A 368 -30.99 -5.25 14.06
N ASP A 369 -30.63 -4.22 13.28
CA ASP A 369 -31.45 -3.71 12.16
C ASP A 369 -31.49 -4.65 10.92
N ILE A 370 -30.44 -5.45 10.70
CA ILE A 370 -30.28 -6.29 9.48
C ILE A 370 -30.68 -7.75 9.74
N GLU A 371 -30.35 -8.30 10.91
CA GLU A 371 -30.65 -9.70 11.26
C GLU A 371 -32.09 -9.90 11.73
N GLU A 372 -32.75 -8.92 12.36
CA GLU A 372 -34.19 -9.03 12.68
C GLU A 372 -35.04 -9.17 11.39
N ALA A 373 -34.59 -8.53 10.30
CA ALA A 373 -35.17 -8.70 8.96
C ALA A 373 -34.83 -10.04 8.30
N CYS A 374 -33.64 -10.62 8.55
CA CYS A 374 -33.19 -11.89 7.95
C CYS A 374 -33.66 -13.14 8.73
N LEU A 375 -33.75 -13.07 10.05
CA LEU A 375 -34.24 -14.15 10.93
C LEU A 375 -35.75 -14.39 10.75
N ALA A 376 -36.52 -13.34 10.45
CA ALA A 376 -37.91 -13.45 10.01
C ALA A 376 -38.06 -14.26 8.71
N ALA A 377 -36.99 -14.39 7.91
CA ALA A 377 -37.01 -15.07 6.61
C ALA A 377 -36.41 -16.50 6.62
N CYS A 378 -35.38 -16.79 7.42
CA CYS A 378 -34.54 -17.98 7.19
C CYS A 378 -34.38 -19.00 8.33
N GLY A 379 -34.80 -18.72 9.57
CA GLY A 379 -34.80 -19.72 10.66
C GLY A 379 -33.48 -20.45 10.93
N ASP A 380 -32.33 -19.80 10.70
CA ASP A 380 -31.01 -20.40 10.86
C ASP A 380 -30.55 -20.44 12.34
N ILE A 381 -30.25 -21.64 12.83
CA ILE A 381 -29.80 -21.92 14.20
C ILE A 381 -28.42 -21.28 14.47
N GLY A 382 -27.59 -21.09 13.45
CA GLY A 382 -26.29 -20.40 13.57
C GLY A 382 -26.45 -18.90 13.85
N ALA A 383 -27.39 -18.25 13.16
CA ALA A 383 -27.75 -16.85 13.39
C ALA A 383 -28.41 -16.66 14.77
N GLN A 384 -29.22 -17.62 15.22
CA GLN A 384 -29.88 -17.57 16.52
C GLN A 384 -28.90 -17.68 17.70
N ARG A 385 -27.85 -18.50 17.61
CA ARG A 385 -26.77 -18.54 18.63
C ARG A 385 -25.95 -17.26 18.66
N ALA A 386 -25.62 -16.71 17.49
CA ALA A 386 -24.95 -15.41 17.42
C ALA A 386 -25.79 -14.30 18.07
N LEU A 387 -27.13 -14.33 17.95
CA LEU A 387 -28.03 -13.38 18.61
C LEU A 387 -28.07 -13.56 20.14
N GLU A 388 -28.08 -14.80 20.63
CA GLU A 388 -28.04 -15.13 22.07
C GLU A 388 -26.73 -14.65 22.73
N ASP A 389 -25.60 -14.76 22.03
CA ASP A 389 -24.30 -14.23 22.48
C ASP A 389 -24.24 -12.69 22.45
N ARG A 390 -25.02 -12.03 21.59
CA ARG A 390 -25.00 -10.56 21.38
C ARG A 390 -25.88 -9.79 22.35
N HIS A 391 -27.03 -10.34 22.76
CA HIS A 391 -27.83 -9.79 23.87
C HIS A 391 -27.24 -10.10 25.26
N HIS A 392 -25.99 -10.56 25.33
CA HIS A 392 -25.34 -10.83 26.58
C HIS A 392 -25.32 -9.54 27.45
N PRO A 393 -25.68 -9.62 28.74
CA PRO A 393 -25.69 -8.48 29.66
C PRO A 393 -24.37 -7.69 29.76
N VAL A 394 -23.28 -8.20 29.19
CA VAL A 394 -21.97 -7.53 29.18
C VAL A 394 -22.07 -6.24 28.39
N TRP A 395 -22.57 -6.35 27.16
CA TRP A 395 -22.55 -5.25 26.20
C TRP A 395 -23.50 -4.14 26.59
N THR A 396 -24.69 -4.49 27.08
CA THR A 396 -25.66 -3.50 27.59
C THR A 396 -25.09 -2.74 28.80
N THR A 397 -24.38 -3.42 29.70
CA THR A 397 -23.73 -2.77 30.85
C THR A 397 -22.54 -1.90 30.43
N LEU A 398 -21.73 -2.37 29.47
CA LEU A 398 -20.61 -1.59 28.92
C LEU A 398 -21.10 -0.35 28.16
N GLN A 399 -22.15 -0.49 27.36
CA GLN A 399 -22.79 0.61 26.65
C GLN A 399 -23.33 1.64 27.66
N ALA A 400 -23.98 1.20 28.74
CA ALA A 400 -24.43 2.10 29.82
C ALA A 400 -23.27 2.82 30.51
N LEU A 401 -22.14 2.14 30.76
CA LEU A 401 -20.93 2.74 31.32
C LEU A 401 -20.36 3.83 30.39
N VAL A 402 -20.20 3.51 29.10
CA VAL A 402 -19.70 4.45 28.10
C VAL A 402 -20.63 5.65 27.99
N LYS A 403 -21.94 5.43 27.91
CA LYS A 403 -22.96 6.49 27.89
C LYS A 403 -22.89 7.37 29.14
N ALA A 404 -22.67 6.79 30.32
CA ALA A 404 -22.53 7.57 31.56
C ALA A 404 -21.27 8.45 31.59
N GLN A 405 -20.19 8.04 30.94
CA GLN A 405 -18.92 8.79 30.89
C GLN A 405 -18.72 9.59 29.59
N TYR A 406 -19.70 9.53 28.68
CA TYR A 406 -19.59 9.97 27.30
C TYR A 406 -19.08 11.40 27.15
N ALA A 407 -19.77 12.34 27.81
CA ALA A 407 -19.44 13.77 27.71
C ALA A 407 -18.07 14.08 28.32
N ALA A 408 -17.75 13.48 29.46
CA ALA A 408 -16.48 13.67 30.16
C ALA A 408 -15.31 13.10 29.33
N LEU A 409 -15.49 11.92 28.75
CA LEU A 409 -14.50 11.25 27.93
C LEU A 409 -14.23 12.02 26.64
N THR A 410 -15.28 12.48 25.95
CA THR A 410 -15.16 13.31 24.75
C THR A 410 -14.39 14.60 25.05
N CYS A 411 -14.71 15.31 26.13
CA CYS A 411 -14.00 16.52 26.53
C CYS A 411 -12.53 16.22 26.89
N ALA A 412 -12.27 15.16 27.66
CA ALA A 412 -10.92 14.78 28.05
C ALA A 412 -10.05 14.40 26.85
N LEU A 413 -10.60 13.66 25.87
CA LEU A 413 -9.90 13.31 24.63
C LEU A 413 -9.52 14.57 23.84
N LEU A 414 -10.47 15.50 23.70
CA LEU A 414 -10.25 16.79 23.04
C LEU A 414 -9.14 17.60 23.72
N ASP A 415 -9.29 17.86 25.02
CA ASP A 415 -8.44 18.81 25.74
C ASP A 415 -7.01 18.29 25.98
N ARG A 416 -6.84 16.96 26.08
CA ARG A 416 -5.59 16.34 26.57
C ARG A 416 -4.79 15.63 25.49
N PHE A 417 -5.43 15.19 24.41
CA PHE A 417 -4.79 14.39 23.37
C PHE A 417 -4.92 15.01 21.98
N VAL A 418 -6.11 15.50 21.60
CA VAL A 418 -6.33 16.07 20.27
C VAL A 418 -5.80 17.50 20.15
N ARG A 419 -5.90 18.29 21.22
CA ARG A 419 -5.46 19.68 21.23
C ARG A 419 -3.97 19.84 20.92
N LEU A 420 -3.66 20.77 20.02
CA LEU A 420 -2.28 21.17 19.71
C LEU A 420 -1.68 21.97 20.86
N SER A 421 -0.46 21.64 21.27
CA SER A 421 0.31 22.41 22.24
C SER A 421 0.95 23.64 21.58
N ALA A 422 1.39 24.62 22.38
CA ALA A 422 2.10 25.78 21.85
C ALA A 422 3.45 25.40 21.21
N THR A 423 4.11 24.34 21.70
CA THR A 423 5.36 23.83 21.13
C THR A 423 5.11 23.14 19.80
N GLU A 424 4.07 22.31 19.70
CA GLU A 424 3.67 21.67 18.44
C GLU A 424 3.28 22.73 17.39
N LEU A 425 2.55 23.78 17.79
CA LEU A 425 2.22 24.90 16.90
C LEU A 425 3.47 25.63 16.39
N ALA A 426 4.46 25.87 17.27
CA ALA A 426 5.72 26.49 16.86
C ALA A 426 6.46 25.62 15.83
N THR A 427 6.54 24.30 16.07
CA THR A 427 7.15 23.36 15.12
C THR A 427 6.43 23.35 13.78
N TRP A 428 5.11 23.45 13.76
CA TRP A 428 4.37 23.57 12.50
C TRP A 428 4.70 24.89 11.76
N LEU A 429 4.81 26.01 12.49
CA LEU A 429 5.11 27.31 11.89
C LEU A 429 6.56 27.41 11.36
N GLU A 430 7.47 26.60 11.89
CA GLU A 430 8.84 26.48 11.37
C GLU A 430 8.88 25.82 9.99
N ARG A 431 8.00 24.84 9.73
CA ARG A 431 7.94 24.10 8.45
C ARG A 431 6.47 23.87 8.02
N PRO A 432 5.75 24.92 7.59
CA PRO A 432 4.30 24.86 7.39
C PRO A 432 3.87 23.85 6.30
N ALA A 433 4.61 23.80 5.19
CA ALA A 433 4.32 22.87 4.10
C ALA A 433 4.53 21.40 4.50
N ALA A 434 5.65 21.09 5.17
CA ALA A 434 5.94 19.74 5.66
C ALA A 434 4.95 19.31 6.75
N ALA A 435 4.65 20.21 7.69
CA ALA A 435 3.76 19.92 8.80
C ALA A 435 2.33 19.61 8.33
N CYS A 436 1.82 20.30 7.30
CA CYS A 436 0.54 19.98 6.70
C CYS A 436 0.54 18.57 6.08
N TYR A 437 1.61 18.20 5.37
CA TYR A 437 1.76 16.86 4.77
C TYR A 437 1.84 15.75 5.83
N ASP A 438 2.72 15.94 6.82
CA ASP A 438 2.95 14.97 7.90
C ASP A 438 1.67 14.70 8.71
N ASP A 439 0.83 15.73 8.87
CA ASP A 439 -0.48 15.60 9.51
C ASP A 439 -1.43 14.70 8.71
N GLU A 440 -1.44 14.78 7.37
CA GLU A 440 -2.26 13.89 6.53
C GLU A 440 -1.75 12.44 6.57
N GLU A 441 -0.43 12.25 6.48
CA GLU A 441 0.19 10.92 6.56
C GLU A 441 -0.08 10.26 7.93
N SER A 442 -0.16 11.08 8.99
CA SER A 442 -0.43 10.62 10.34
C SER A 442 -1.85 10.11 10.59
N GLU A 443 -2.82 10.45 9.73
CA GLU A 443 -4.22 10.07 9.92
C GLU A 443 -4.40 8.54 10.01
N TRP A 444 -3.54 7.78 9.33
CA TRP A 444 -3.58 6.32 9.28
C TRP A 444 -2.63 5.65 10.28
N ASN A 445 -1.91 6.44 11.08
CA ASN A 445 -0.88 5.94 11.97
C ASN A 445 -1.41 5.70 13.39
N ASP A 446 -1.66 4.44 13.71
CA ASP A 446 -2.09 3.99 15.05
C ASP A 446 -1.06 4.26 16.16
N ASP A 447 0.19 4.58 15.83
CA ASP A 447 1.24 4.90 16.80
C ASP A 447 1.20 6.37 17.27
N GLN A 448 0.41 7.24 16.63
CA GLN A 448 0.24 8.63 17.05
C GLN A 448 -0.98 8.83 17.95
N MET A 449 -0.78 9.49 19.10
CA MET A 449 -1.86 9.73 20.06
C MET A 449 -2.98 10.61 19.55
N ARG A 450 -2.64 11.65 18.76
CA ARG A 450 -3.61 12.62 18.27
C ARG A 450 -4.61 11.93 17.34
N SER A 451 -4.10 11.26 16.31
CA SER A 451 -4.89 10.44 15.38
C SER A 451 -5.70 9.38 16.12
N LEU A 452 -5.09 8.65 17.07
CA LEU A 452 -5.82 7.63 17.81
C LEU A 452 -6.96 8.21 18.69
N ALA A 453 -6.76 9.37 19.31
CA ALA A 453 -7.81 10.05 20.05
C ALA A 453 -8.95 10.52 19.15
N GLU A 454 -8.66 11.01 17.93
CA GLU A 454 -9.66 11.30 16.91
C GLU A 454 -10.47 10.06 16.53
N GLN A 455 -9.80 8.91 16.34
CA GLN A 455 -10.46 7.64 16.04
C GLN A 455 -11.38 7.17 17.18
N VAL A 456 -10.94 7.31 18.44
CA VAL A 456 -11.78 6.97 19.61
C VAL A 456 -13.02 7.87 19.66
N CYS A 457 -12.86 9.17 19.43
CA CYS A 457 -14.00 10.08 19.40
C CYS A 457 -14.97 9.78 18.24
N ALA A 458 -14.46 9.42 17.06
CA ALA A 458 -15.30 8.98 15.95
C ALA A 458 -16.05 7.67 16.28
N ALA A 459 -15.40 6.76 16.99
CA ALA A 459 -16.06 5.55 17.50
C ALA A 459 -17.15 5.89 18.53
N LEU A 460 -16.92 6.86 19.43
CA LEU A 460 -17.96 7.36 20.34
C LEU A 460 -19.13 7.99 19.57
N ALA A 461 -18.84 8.78 18.53
CA ALA A 461 -19.87 9.41 17.71
C ALA A 461 -20.74 8.38 16.97
N ALA A 462 -20.16 7.24 16.60
CA ALA A 462 -20.90 6.15 15.96
C ALA A 462 -21.84 5.40 16.92
N ILE A 463 -21.62 5.47 18.24
CA ILE A 463 -22.50 4.85 19.27
C ILE A 463 -23.70 5.76 19.63
N ASP A 464 -23.47 7.08 19.70
CA ASP A 464 -24.52 8.04 20.06
C ASP A 464 -24.24 9.40 19.42
N ALA A 465 -24.69 9.56 18.16
CA ALA A 465 -24.44 10.76 17.37
C ALA A 465 -25.07 12.02 17.99
N ASP A 466 -26.27 11.91 18.58
CA ASP A 466 -26.96 13.03 19.21
C ASP A 466 -26.23 13.51 20.47
N ALA A 467 -25.81 12.59 21.33
CA ALA A 467 -25.01 12.92 22.51
C ALA A 467 -23.65 13.51 22.13
N PHE A 468 -23.03 13.01 21.04
CA PHE A 468 -21.80 13.55 20.47
C PHE A 468 -21.94 15.00 20.06
N VAL A 469 -22.89 15.29 19.18
CA VAL A 469 -23.12 16.64 18.65
C VAL A 469 -23.48 17.58 19.79
N THR A 470 -24.36 17.17 20.71
CA THR A 470 -24.74 17.98 21.87
C THR A 470 -23.54 18.35 22.74
N THR A 471 -22.70 17.36 23.07
CA THR A 471 -21.50 17.57 23.90
C THR A 471 -20.52 18.50 23.19
N LEU A 472 -20.26 18.23 21.90
CA LEU A 472 -19.29 18.99 21.13
C LEU A 472 -19.74 20.44 20.90
N SER A 473 -21.01 20.67 20.59
CA SER A 473 -21.59 22.01 20.46
C SER A 473 -21.51 22.81 21.77
N ALA A 474 -21.82 22.17 22.91
CA ALA A 474 -21.67 22.81 24.22
C ALA A 474 -20.21 23.17 24.51
N ARG A 475 -19.27 22.27 24.19
CA ARG A 475 -17.83 22.51 24.38
C ARG A 475 -17.32 23.63 23.47
N ILE A 476 -17.68 23.64 22.19
CA ILE A 476 -17.32 24.71 21.25
C ILE A 476 -17.87 26.06 21.72
N GLY A 477 -19.12 26.10 22.19
CA GLY A 477 -19.71 27.31 22.76
C GLY A 477 -18.91 27.87 23.95
N ALA A 478 -18.48 27.00 24.86
CA ALA A 478 -17.65 27.38 26.00
C ALA A 478 -16.27 27.89 25.57
N LEU A 479 -15.61 27.21 24.63
CA LEU A 479 -14.29 27.59 24.11
C LEU A 479 -14.33 28.92 23.34
N ARG A 480 -15.42 29.17 22.60
CA ARG A 480 -15.64 30.43 21.88
C ARG A 480 -15.79 31.61 22.85
N ALA A 481 -16.46 31.41 23.99
CA ALA A 481 -16.63 32.45 25.00
C ALA A 481 -15.30 32.95 25.60
N VAL A 482 -14.26 32.12 25.58
CA VAL A 482 -12.91 32.44 26.07
C VAL A 482 -11.88 32.67 24.96
N HIS A 483 -12.32 32.75 23.70
CA HIS A 483 -11.46 32.91 22.52
C HIS A 483 -10.35 31.85 22.40
N ASP A 484 -10.67 30.60 22.73
CA ASP A 484 -9.71 29.50 22.65
C ASP A 484 -9.72 28.80 21.28
N TRP A 485 -9.00 29.39 20.32
CA TRP A 485 -8.97 28.94 18.93
C TRP A 485 -8.43 27.52 18.74
N LEU A 486 -7.39 27.14 19.48
CA LEU A 486 -6.81 25.79 19.39
C LEU A 486 -7.73 24.72 19.99
N GLY A 487 -8.53 25.09 21.00
CA GLY A 487 -9.57 24.19 21.51
C GLY A 487 -10.67 23.95 20.47
N ILE A 488 -11.09 25.01 19.76
CA ILE A 488 -12.10 24.90 18.70
C ILE A 488 -11.53 24.11 17.50
N GLU A 489 -10.25 24.30 17.15
CA GLU A 489 -9.59 23.51 16.10
C GLU A 489 -9.63 22.02 16.41
N ALA A 490 -9.30 21.63 17.64
CA ALA A 490 -9.37 20.24 18.09
C ALA A 490 -10.80 19.68 17.98
N ALA A 491 -11.81 20.47 18.34
CA ALA A 491 -13.21 20.08 18.19
C ALA A 491 -13.62 19.89 16.72
N PHE A 492 -13.20 20.79 15.82
CA PHE A 492 -13.47 20.69 14.38
C PHE A 492 -12.75 19.51 13.72
N ARG A 493 -11.56 19.19 14.20
CA ARG A 493 -10.80 18.02 13.73
C ARG A 493 -11.51 16.71 14.05
N VAL A 494 -11.98 16.56 15.29
CA VAL A 494 -12.78 15.38 15.66
C VAL A 494 -14.12 15.36 14.93
N LEU A 495 -14.80 16.50 14.81
CA LEU A 495 -16.05 16.61 14.05
C LEU A 495 -15.87 16.12 12.60
N GLY A 496 -14.80 16.56 11.96
CA GLY A 496 -14.45 16.15 10.60
C GLY A 496 -14.19 14.66 10.46
N ARG A 497 -13.58 14.02 11.48
CA ARG A 497 -13.39 12.56 11.49
C ARG A 497 -14.69 11.78 11.66
N ALA A 498 -15.63 12.32 12.42
CA ALA A 498 -16.92 11.69 12.71
C ALA A 498 -18.02 12.01 11.67
N ILE A 499 -17.79 12.94 10.73
CA ILE A 499 -18.88 13.55 9.95
C ILE A 499 -19.72 12.56 9.14
N SER A 500 -19.11 11.47 8.66
CA SER A 500 -19.79 10.41 7.91
C SER A 500 -20.72 9.56 8.77
N THR A 501 -20.47 9.47 10.08
CA THR A 501 -21.27 8.67 11.02
C THR A 501 -22.38 9.47 11.69
N LEU A 502 -22.36 10.80 11.61
CA LEU A 502 -23.32 11.64 12.34
C LEU A 502 -24.73 11.64 11.75
N GLY A 503 -24.94 11.18 10.51
CA GLY A 503 -26.25 11.17 9.87
C GLY A 503 -26.99 12.51 10.06
N ASP A 504 -28.29 12.49 10.32
CA ASP A 504 -29.10 13.70 10.53
C ASP A 504 -28.89 14.41 11.88
N ALA A 505 -28.10 13.85 12.81
CA ALA A 505 -27.85 14.46 14.12
C ALA A 505 -27.10 15.80 14.02
N LEU A 506 -26.39 16.04 12.90
CA LEU A 506 -25.70 17.29 12.62
C LEU A 506 -26.37 18.07 11.48
N ASP A 507 -26.90 19.24 11.79
CA ASP A 507 -27.30 20.23 10.77
C ASP A 507 -26.05 20.94 10.21
N THR A 508 -25.51 20.38 9.12
CA THR A 508 -24.32 20.89 8.43
C THR A 508 -24.53 22.28 7.85
N ARG A 509 -25.75 22.61 7.44
CA ARG A 509 -26.09 23.93 6.89
C ARG A 509 -26.09 24.99 7.99
N ALA A 510 -26.74 24.72 9.12
CA ALA A 510 -26.72 25.62 10.26
C ALA A 510 -25.29 25.82 10.78
N LEU A 511 -24.48 24.75 10.83
CA LEU A 511 -23.06 24.85 11.20
C LEU A 511 -22.27 25.74 10.22
N LEU A 512 -22.51 25.59 8.92
CA LEU A 512 -21.88 26.41 7.88
C LEU A 512 -22.24 27.89 8.06
N GLU A 513 -23.53 28.22 8.16
CA GLU A 513 -24.01 29.60 8.25
C GLU A 513 -23.61 30.28 9.57
N SER A 514 -23.64 29.56 10.69
CA SER A 514 -23.39 30.13 12.02
C SER A 514 -21.91 30.23 12.42
N MET A 515 -21.04 29.37 11.86
CA MET A 515 -19.63 29.31 12.25
C MET A 515 -18.65 29.19 11.09
N LEU A 516 -18.78 28.18 10.22
CA LEU A 516 -17.69 27.88 9.26
C LEU A 516 -17.51 29.00 8.24
N TYR A 517 -18.60 29.50 7.64
CA TYR A 517 -18.52 30.55 6.64
C TYR A 517 -18.02 31.89 7.23
N PRO A 518 -18.52 32.39 8.38
CA PRO A 518 -17.94 33.56 9.03
C PRO A 518 -16.44 33.45 9.34
N LEU A 519 -15.97 32.29 9.79
CA LEU A 519 -14.55 32.05 10.07
C LEU A 519 -13.70 32.07 8.80
N LEU A 520 -14.20 31.50 7.69
CA LEU A 520 -13.50 31.55 6.40
C LEU A 520 -13.42 32.97 5.83
N GLN A 521 -14.37 33.84 6.16
CA GLN A 521 -14.37 35.23 5.71
C GLN A 521 -13.51 36.16 6.58
N SER A 522 -13.13 35.76 7.80
CA SER A 522 -12.27 36.61 8.64
C SER A 522 -10.83 36.64 8.11
N GLU A 523 -10.12 37.76 8.32
CA GLU A 523 -8.71 37.86 7.92
C GLU A 523 -7.76 37.13 8.87
N GLY A 524 -8.20 36.86 10.10
CA GLY A 524 -7.38 36.26 11.15
C GLY A 524 -6.49 37.28 11.85
N ALA A 525 -6.52 37.32 13.18
CA ALA A 525 -5.72 38.25 13.97
C ALA A 525 -4.40 37.63 14.47
N ASP A 526 -4.38 36.32 14.72
CA ASP A 526 -3.23 35.59 15.24
C ASP A 526 -3.03 34.22 14.57
N ALA A 527 -1.89 33.58 14.83
CA ALA A 527 -1.54 32.29 14.22
C ALA A 527 -2.50 31.16 14.63
N ALA A 528 -3.10 31.20 15.82
CA ALA A 528 -4.01 30.15 16.28
C ALA A 528 -5.37 30.25 15.57
N GLU A 529 -5.85 31.47 15.30
CA GLU A 529 -7.03 31.71 14.47
C GLU A 529 -6.79 31.27 13.03
N LEU A 530 -5.63 31.56 12.44
CA LEU A 530 -5.27 31.11 11.08
C LEU A 530 -5.23 29.58 10.97
N PHE A 531 -4.74 28.90 12.00
CA PHE A 531 -4.80 27.43 12.10
C PHE A 531 -6.23 26.90 12.17
N LEU A 532 -7.07 27.53 12.99
CA LEU A 532 -8.49 27.20 13.03
C LEU A 532 -9.15 27.40 11.67
N GLN A 533 -8.81 28.47 10.93
CA GLN A 533 -9.31 28.70 9.59
C GLN A 533 -8.84 27.64 8.59
N ALA A 534 -7.58 27.19 8.67
CA ALA A 534 -7.09 26.06 7.88
C ALA A 534 -7.94 24.80 8.13
N ARG A 535 -8.18 24.46 9.40
CA ARG A 535 -9.05 23.33 9.77
C ARG A 535 -10.50 23.51 9.35
N THR A 536 -11.00 24.75 9.40
CA THR A 536 -12.34 25.13 8.95
C THR A 536 -12.48 24.88 7.45
N ALA A 537 -11.48 25.27 6.64
CA ALA A 537 -11.46 25.01 5.20
C ALA A 537 -11.51 23.52 4.88
N ILE A 538 -10.71 22.71 5.57
CA ILE A 538 -10.73 21.25 5.42
C ILE A 538 -12.11 20.69 5.82
N LEU A 539 -12.66 21.12 6.96
CA LEU A 539 -13.97 20.68 7.43
C LEU A 539 -15.08 21.03 6.43
N THR A 540 -15.04 22.22 5.79
CA THR A 540 -16.03 22.57 4.77
C THR A 540 -15.99 21.66 3.55
N GLY A 541 -14.80 21.20 3.15
CA GLY A 541 -14.67 20.20 2.08
C GLY A 541 -15.22 18.83 2.49
N GLN A 542 -14.99 18.40 3.74
CA GLN A 542 -15.57 17.17 4.29
C GLN A 542 -17.10 17.22 4.41
N CYS A 543 -17.68 18.40 4.62
CA CYS A 543 -19.13 18.61 4.62
C CYS A 543 -19.74 18.64 3.21
N GLY A 544 -18.93 18.66 2.14
CA GLY A 544 -19.35 18.98 0.77
C GLY A 544 -20.56 18.19 0.27
N GLU A 545 -20.54 16.86 0.44
CA GLU A 545 -21.60 15.95 0.00
C GLU A 545 -22.96 16.25 0.66
N ARG A 546 -22.93 16.86 1.84
CA ARG A 546 -24.09 17.14 2.68
C ARG A 546 -24.63 18.56 2.51
N LEU A 547 -23.99 19.38 1.68
CA LEU A 547 -24.37 20.76 1.44
C LEU A 547 -25.14 20.90 0.11
N PRO A 548 -26.18 21.74 0.06
CA PRO A 548 -26.86 22.00 -1.19
C PRO A 548 -25.93 22.74 -2.15
N LYS A 549 -26.18 22.57 -3.46
CA LYS A 549 -25.39 23.16 -4.55
C LYS A 549 -25.06 24.65 -4.33
N VAL A 550 -26.06 25.46 -3.93
CA VAL A 550 -25.91 26.91 -3.71
C VAL A 550 -24.86 27.23 -2.65
N ASP A 551 -24.80 26.44 -1.57
CA ASP A 551 -23.85 26.67 -0.49
C ASP A 551 -22.44 26.22 -0.89
N ARG A 552 -22.32 25.15 -1.69
CA ARG A 552 -21.05 24.75 -2.30
C ARG A 552 -20.47 25.83 -3.23
N CYS A 553 -21.31 26.45 -4.05
CA CYS A 553 -20.88 27.54 -4.93
C CYS A 553 -20.29 28.73 -4.15
N ARG A 554 -20.88 29.07 -3.00
CA ARG A 554 -20.37 30.13 -2.11
C ARG A 554 -19.01 29.78 -1.51
N LEU A 555 -18.79 28.49 -1.21
CA LEU A 555 -17.53 28.01 -0.66
C LEU A 555 -16.38 28.10 -1.66
N TYR A 556 -16.63 27.95 -2.98
CA TYR A 556 -15.58 28.08 -3.99
C TYR A 556 -14.87 29.43 -3.92
N GLY A 557 -15.64 30.54 -3.96
CA GLY A 557 -15.06 31.88 -3.87
C GLY A 557 -14.31 32.11 -2.55
N ALA A 558 -14.86 31.62 -1.43
CA ALA A 558 -14.21 31.74 -0.13
C ALA A 558 -12.86 31.00 -0.09
N LEU A 559 -12.81 29.74 -0.52
CA LEU A 559 -11.61 28.92 -0.51
C LEU A 559 -10.55 29.43 -1.49
N VAL A 560 -10.96 29.80 -2.71
CA VAL A 560 -10.04 30.36 -3.73
C VAL A 560 -9.41 31.66 -3.25
N SER A 561 -10.15 32.50 -2.51
CA SER A 561 -9.58 33.74 -1.95
C SER A 561 -8.49 33.49 -0.92
N LYS A 562 -8.57 32.40 -0.14
CA LYS A 562 -7.61 32.06 0.92
C LYS A 562 -6.42 31.25 0.43
N LEU A 563 -6.52 30.67 -0.78
CA LEU A 563 -5.44 29.93 -1.43
C LEU A 563 -4.24 30.83 -1.79
N GLY A 564 -4.49 32.08 -2.16
CA GLY A 564 -3.45 33.04 -2.59
C GLY A 564 -2.71 33.73 -1.44
N ASP A 565 -3.05 33.43 -0.19
CA ASP A 565 -2.45 34.13 0.94
C ASP A 565 -1.16 33.46 1.43
N VAL A 566 -0.04 34.01 0.98
CA VAL A 566 1.32 33.51 1.28
C VAL A 566 2.13 34.50 2.15
N ALA A 567 1.46 35.44 2.84
CA ALA A 567 2.15 36.55 3.51
C ALA A 567 2.99 36.15 4.74
N SER A 568 2.68 35.04 5.40
CA SER A 568 3.44 34.52 6.54
C SER A 568 3.32 32.99 6.65
N PRO A 569 4.15 32.31 7.48
CA PRO A 569 4.03 30.87 7.69
C PRO A 569 2.65 30.40 8.15
N ALA A 570 1.95 31.21 8.95
CA ALA A 570 0.59 30.88 9.38
C ALA A 570 -0.44 31.04 8.25
N HIS A 571 -0.22 31.99 7.33
CA HIS A 571 -1.04 32.12 6.12
C HIS A 571 -0.80 30.94 5.17
N LEU A 572 0.44 30.42 5.06
CA LEU A 572 0.72 29.21 4.30
C LEU A 572 -0.09 28.02 4.81
N VAL A 573 -0.14 27.79 6.13
CA VAL A 573 -0.98 26.72 6.71
C VAL A 573 -2.45 26.88 6.32
N ARG A 574 -2.98 28.10 6.35
CA ARG A 574 -4.34 28.40 5.88
C ARG A 574 -4.52 28.10 4.40
N ALA A 575 -3.57 28.49 3.56
CA ALA A 575 -3.61 28.25 2.13
C ALA A 575 -3.57 26.74 1.80
N PHE A 576 -2.77 25.94 2.50
CA PHE A 576 -2.78 24.47 2.38
C PHE A 576 -4.12 23.87 2.83
N GLY A 577 -4.70 24.35 3.93
CA GLY A 577 -6.04 23.95 4.37
C GLY A 577 -7.12 24.29 3.34
N ALA A 578 -7.01 25.44 2.70
CA ALA A 578 -7.90 25.87 1.61
C ALA A 578 -7.72 25.03 0.35
N ALA A 579 -6.48 24.72 -0.04
CA ALA A 579 -6.17 23.83 -1.17
C ALA A 579 -6.80 22.45 -0.96
N ARG A 580 -6.64 21.85 0.22
CA ARG A 580 -7.23 20.55 0.56
C ARG A 580 -8.75 20.60 0.60
N GLY A 581 -9.32 21.63 1.24
CA GLY A 581 -10.77 21.84 1.29
C GLY A 581 -11.38 21.95 -0.11
N LEU A 582 -10.72 22.71 -1.00
CA LEU A 582 -11.13 22.87 -2.38
C LEU A 582 -11.03 21.55 -3.16
N LEU A 583 -9.92 20.82 -3.02
CA LEU A 583 -9.73 19.52 -3.65
C LEU A 583 -10.87 18.55 -3.32
N MET A 584 -11.28 18.47 -2.05
CA MET A 584 -12.40 17.61 -1.64
C MET A 584 -13.73 18.03 -2.28
N LEU A 585 -13.99 19.34 -2.44
CA LEU A 585 -15.21 19.83 -3.10
C LEU A 585 -15.21 19.61 -4.61
N LEU A 586 -14.04 19.59 -5.25
CA LEU A 586 -13.90 19.30 -6.68
C LEU A 586 -14.08 17.81 -6.98
N CYS A 587 -13.65 16.94 -6.05
CA CYS A 587 -13.81 15.49 -6.13
C CYS A 587 -15.21 15.01 -5.68
N ASP A 588 -16.11 15.91 -5.28
CA ASP A 588 -17.48 15.59 -4.86
C ASP A 588 -18.32 15.07 -6.06
N LEU A 589 -19.12 14.03 -5.85
CA LEU A 589 -19.98 13.46 -6.89
C LEU A 589 -21.01 14.47 -7.46
N GLY A 590 -21.38 15.48 -6.68
CA GLY A 590 -22.29 16.55 -7.07
C GLY A 590 -21.59 17.80 -7.61
N PHE A 591 -20.28 17.75 -7.90
CA PHE A 591 -19.55 18.83 -8.53
C PHE A 591 -20.12 19.16 -9.92
N CYS A 592 -20.16 20.45 -10.26
CA CYS A 592 -20.62 20.93 -11.56
C CYS A 592 -19.66 22.01 -12.07
N ALA A 593 -19.02 21.73 -13.21
CA ALA A 593 -17.96 22.56 -13.78
C ALA A 593 -18.41 23.99 -14.08
N ASP A 594 -19.64 24.17 -14.56
CA ASP A 594 -20.19 25.47 -14.94
C ASP A 594 -20.24 26.44 -13.74
N ASP A 595 -20.52 25.94 -12.54
CA ASP A 595 -20.61 26.78 -11.34
C ASP A 595 -19.24 27.15 -10.77
N PHE A 596 -18.21 26.36 -11.10
CA PHE A 596 -16.83 26.63 -10.68
C PHE A 596 -16.04 27.45 -11.71
N CYS A 597 -16.44 27.40 -12.98
CA CYS A 597 -15.79 28.08 -14.10
C CYS A 597 -15.37 29.54 -13.80
N PRO A 598 -16.18 30.39 -13.12
CA PRO A 598 -15.78 31.77 -12.81
C PRO A 598 -14.55 31.89 -11.89
N TYR A 599 -14.28 30.87 -11.08
CA TYR A 599 -13.19 30.87 -10.08
C TYR A 599 -11.91 30.19 -10.58
N LEU A 600 -11.97 29.47 -11.70
CA LEU A 600 -10.86 28.68 -12.23
C LEU A 600 -9.57 29.49 -12.51
N PRO A 601 -9.62 30.71 -13.11
CA PRO A 601 -8.40 31.48 -13.39
C PRO A 601 -7.66 31.92 -12.10
N ASP A 602 -8.42 32.38 -11.11
CA ASP A 602 -7.88 32.80 -9.81
C ASP A 602 -7.34 31.59 -9.04
N ALA A 603 -8.08 30.47 -9.07
CA ALA A 603 -7.63 29.22 -8.45
C ALA A 603 -6.28 28.77 -9.02
N MET A 604 -6.14 28.71 -10.35
CA MET A 604 -4.87 28.34 -11.00
C MET A 604 -3.73 29.29 -10.60
N THR A 605 -3.97 30.59 -10.65
CA THR A 605 -2.96 31.61 -10.30
C THR A 605 -2.50 31.47 -8.84
N HIS A 606 -3.45 31.27 -7.93
CA HIS A 606 -3.17 31.13 -6.51
C HIS A 606 -2.47 29.80 -6.18
N VAL A 607 -2.82 28.67 -6.83
CA VAL A 607 -2.08 27.40 -6.62
C VAL A 607 -0.62 27.58 -7.00
N PHE A 608 -0.31 28.14 -8.17
CA PHE A 608 1.08 28.34 -8.58
C PHE A 608 1.83 29.32 -7.67
N THR A 609 1.16 30.36 -7.17
CA THR A 609 1.74 31.28 -6.18
C THR A 609 2.09 30.55 -4.88
N LEU A 610 1.22 29.66 -4.41
CA LEU A 610 1.46 28.84 -3.23
C LEU A 610 2.64 27.86 -3.44
N MET A 611 2.74 27.26 -4.63
CA MET A 611 3.87 26.39 -4.98
C MET A 611 5.20 27.14 -5.01
N GLU A 612 5.23 28.38 -5.53
CA GLU A 612 6.42 29.24 -5.52
C GLU A 612 6.87 29.60 -4.10
N ALA A 613 5.94 29.68 -3.14
CA ALA A 613 6.25 29.95 -1.74
C ALA A 613 6.81 28.73 -0.98
N CYS A 614 6.71 27.51 -1.52
CA CYS A 614 7.01 26.25 -0.82
C CYS A 614 8.01 25.34 -1.57
N THR A 615 9.02 25.92 -2.21
CA THR A 615 9.96 25.19 -3.09
C THR A 615 10.89 24.19 -2.40
N GLU A 616 10.96 24.21 -1.07
CA GLU A 616 11.87 23.34 -0.29
C GLU A 616 11.26 21.98 0.05
N GLU A 617 9.94 21.79 -0.11
CA GLU A 617 9.22 20.57 0.28
C GLU A 617 8.60 19.84 -0.92
N PRO A 618 9.29 18.83 -1.51
CA PRO A 618 8.86 18.17 -2.75
C PRO A 618 7.52 17.45 -2.63
N LYS A 619 7.23 16.86 -1.46
CA LYS A 619 5.98 16.12 -1.23
C LYS A 619 4.76 17.05 -1.23
N SER A 620 4.85 18.18 -0.51
CA SER A 620 3.77 19.18 -0.46
C SER A 620 3.53 19.82 -1.83
N MET A 621 4.59 20.06 -2.62
CA MET A 621 4.43 20.52 -4.00
C MET A 621 3.72 19.48 -4.88
N SER A 622 3.98 18.18 -4.69
CA SER A 622 3.26 17.13 -5.42
C SER A 622 1.76 17.14 -5.10
N GLN A 623 1.36 17.42 -3.86
CA GLN A 623 -0.06 17.53 -3.50
C GLN A 623 -0.74 18.74 -4.15
N LEU A 624 -0.03 19.87 -4.25
CA LEU A 624 -0.53 21.05 -4.96
C LEU A 624 -0.65 20.78 -6.47
N LEU A 625 0.26 20.00 -7.06
CA LEU A 625 0.12 19.53 -8.44
C LEU A 625 -1.11 18.64 -8.62
N ASP A 626 -1.44 17.80 -7.65
CA ASP A 626 -2.67 17.00 -7.71
C ASP A 626 -3.93 17.88 -7.78
N LEU A 627 -3.95 19.01 -7.06
CA LEU A 627 -5.01 20.01 -7.20
C LEU A 627 -5.05 20.64 -8.60
N VAL A 628 -3.89 20.95 -9.20
CA VAL A 628 -3.84 21.44 -10.60
C VAL A 628 -4.42 20.39 -11.55
N VAL A 629 -4.04 19.12 -11.40
CA VAL A 629 -4.55 18.01 -12.23
C VAL A 629 -6.08 17.91 -12.11
N VAL A 630 -6.61 17.92 -10.88
CA VAL A 630 -8.06 17.84 -10.65
C VAL A 630 -8.79 19.06 -11.20
N LEU A 631 -8.23 20.26 -11.09
CA LEU A 631 -8.81 21.47 -11.69
C LEU A 631 -8.97 21.33 -13.22
N VAL A 632 -7.96 20.79 -13.91
CA VAL A 632 -8.01 20.55 -15.36
C VAL A 632 -8.99 19.43 -15.71
N GLU A 633 -8.95 18.30 -14.99
CA GLU A 633 -9.82 17.14 -15.24
C GLU A 633 -11.29 17.46 -15.00
N SER A 634 -11.59 18.29 -13.99
CA SER A 634 -12.96 18.61 -13.57
C SER A 634 -13.58 19.70 -14.45
N CYS A 635 -12.78 20.57 -15.06
CA CYS A 635 -13.24 21.70 -15.87
C CYS A 635 -12.64 21.72 -17.30
N PRO A 636 -12.67 20.63 -18.08
CA PRO A 636 -11.93 20.56 -19.34
C PRO A 636 -12.47 21.55 -20.38
N GLY A 637 -13.80 21.72 -20.50
CA GLY A 637 -14.38 22.65 -21.47
C GLY A 637 -14.07 24.11 -21.15
N ALA A 638 -14.17 24.50 -19.87
CA ALA A 638 -13.79 25.85 -19.44
C ALA A 638 -12.29 26.13 -19.63
N PHE A 639 -11.45 25.09 -19.51
CA PHE A 639 -10.01 25.21 -19.65
C PHE A 639 -9.54 25.25 -21.12
N PHE A 640 -10.16 24.47 -22.00
CA PHE A 640 -9.72 24.28 -23.39
C PHE A 640 -10.59 24.98 -24.46
N ASP A 641 -11.88 25.27 -24.22
CA ASP A 641 -12.81 25.70 -25.27
C ASP A 641 -12.97 27.23 -25.41
N VAL A 642 -12.37 28.05 -24.54
CA VAL A 642 -12.55 29.52 -24.57
C VAL A 642 -11.52 30.18 -25.50
N HIS A 643 -11.95 30.94 -26.51
CA HIS A 643 -11.09 31.56 -27.54
C HIS A 643 -9.98 32.53 -27.06
N ASP A 644 -9.95 32.92 -25.78
CA ASP A 644 -8.92 33.79 -25.16
C ASP A 644 -7.85 33.00 -24.36
N THR A 645 -7.86 31.66 -24.46
CA THR A 645 -7.05 30.74 -23.61
C THR A 645 -5.65 30.44 -24.11
N GLU A 646 -5.25 30.77 -25.34
CA GLU A 646 -3.90 30.45 -25.82
C GLU A 646 -2.80 31.09 -24.94
N SER A 647 -3.04 32.31 -24.45
CA SER A 647 -2.11 32.99 -23.53
C SER A 647 -2.07 32.35 -22.14
N MET A 648 -3.21 31.89 -21.63
CA MET A 648 -3.30 31.24 -20.31
C MET A 648 -2.73 29.82 -20.35
N ILE A 649 -3.06 29.02 -21.37
CA ILE A 649 -2.52 27.67 -21.55
C ILE A 649 -1.01 27.75 -21.73
N SER A 650 -0.50 28.68 -22.53
CA SER A 650 0.94 28.89 -22.67
C SER A 650 1.59 29.27 -21.33
N TRP A 651 1.00 30.18 -20.56
CA TRP A 651 1.48 30.56 -19.22
C TRP A 651 1.51 29.38 -18.25
N ILE A 652 0.41 28.60 -18.17
CA ILE A 652 0.29 27.42 -17.30
C ILE A 652 1.30 26.35 -17.73
N SER A 653 1.44 26.11 -19.03
CA SER A 653 2.36 25.08 -19.57
C SER A 653 3.80 25.36 -19.17
N VAL A 654 4.25 26.61 -19.30
CA VAL A 654 5.62 27.00 -18.93
C VAL A 654 5.84 26.84 -17.42
N ARG A 655 4.90 27.31 -16.59
CA ARG A 655 5.00 27.20 -15.12
C ARG A 655 4.94 25.77 -14.63
N LEU A 656 4.02 24.98 -15.15
CA LEU A 656 3.87 23.56 -14.83
C LEU A 656 5.15 22.80 -15.19
N CYS A 657 5.66 22.99 -16.42
CA CYS A 657 6.87 22.32 -16.86
C CYS A 657 8.08 22.69 -16.01
N ASP A 658 8.25 23.98 -15.68
CA ASP A 658 9.35 24.43 -14.82
C ASP A 658 9.30 23.80 -13.43
N VAL A 659 8.12 23.76 -12.81
CA VAL A 659 7.95 23.15 -11.48
C VAL A 659 8.20 21.64 -11.53
N MET A 660 7.58 20.93 -12.47
CA MET A 660 7.75 19.48 -12.60
C MET A 660 9.19 19.10 -12.96
N GLU A 661 9.86 19.89 -13.80
CA GLU A 661 11.26 19.67 -14.15
C GLU A 661 12.17 19.85 -12.92
N ARG A 662 11.97 20.92 -12.15
CA ARG A 662 12.70 21.16 -10.90
C ARG A 662 12.50 20.04 -9.89
N LEU A 663 11.27 19.54 -9.73
CA LEU A 663 10.97 18.46 -8.77
C LEU A 663 11.49 17.10 -9.22
N PHE A 664 11.41 16.81 -10.52
CA PHE A 664 11.79 15.51 -11.04
C PHE A 664 13.31 15.36 -11.17
N PHE A 665 13.99 16.39 -11.68
CA PHE A 665 15.43 16.38 -11.97
C PHE A 665 16.28 17.18 -10.97
N GLY A 666 15.66 17.90 -10.02
CA GLY A 666 16.38 18.56 -8.92
C GLY A 666 17.14 17.52 -8.10
N GLY A 667 18.46 17.72 -7.96
CA GLY A 667 19.44 16.72 -7.52
C GLY A 667 19.30 16.24 -6.08
N HIS A 668 18.26 15.48 -5.81
CA HIS A 668 18.05 14.80 -4.54
C HIS A 668 18.20 13.28 -4.79
N ASP A 669 19.36 12.74 -4.45
CA ASP A 669 19.74 11.32 -4.62
C ASP A 669 19.19 10.42 -3.51
N ASP A 670 17.97 10.69 -3.04
CA ASP A 670 17.34 9.90 -1.97
C ASP A 670 16.22 9.02 -2.54
N GLY A 671 16.22 7.74 -2.17
CA GLY A 671 15.26 6.74 -2.68
C GLY A 671 13.79 7.09 -2.41
N THR A 672 13.52 7.96 -1.44
CA THR A 672 12.20 8.54 -1.14
C THR A 672 11.65 9.45 -2.23
N LEU A 673 12.49 10.03 -3.10
CA LEU A 673 12.02 10.83 -4.23
C LEU A 673 11.49 10.02 -5.41
N HIS A 674 11.76 8.71 -5.48
CA HIS A 674 11.18 7.90 -6.57
C HIS A 674 9.66 7.88 -6.51
N LEU A 675 9.06 7.88 -5.31
CA LEU A 675 7.61 7.99 -5.15
C LEU A 675 7.06 9.32 -5.66
N VAL A 676 7.74 10.43 -5.36
CA VAL A 676 7.37 11.75 -5.91
C VAL A 676 7.53 11.76 -7.43
N ARG A 677 8.61 11.18 -7.97
CA ARG A 677 8.80 11.04 -9.42
C ARG A 677 7.69 10.23 -10.08
N CYS A 678 7.25 9.12 -9.48
CA CYS A 678 6.11 8.34 -9.96
C CYS A 678 4.84 9.21 -9.99
N GLN A 679 4.56 9.94 -8.91
CA GLN A 679 3.42 10.86 -8.84
C GLN A 679 3.49 11.94 -9.92
N LEU A 680 4.65 12.55 -10.17
CA LEU A 680 4.83 13.54 -11.22
C LEU A 680 4.56 12.97 -12.62
N VAL A 681 5.04 11.74 -12.91
CA VAL A 681 4.76 11.05 -14.17
C VAL A 681 3.26 10.77 -14.31
N ALA A 682 2.61 10.34 -13.23
CA ALA A 682 1.16 10.11 -13.20
C ALA A 682 0.37 11.42 -13.40
N HIS A 683 0.77 12.52 -12.76
CA HIS A 683 0.14 13.84 -12.95
C HIS A 683 0.23 14.29 -14.41
N LEU A 684 1.41 14.18 -15.05
CA LEU A 684 1.57 14.55 -16.45
C LEU A 684 0.72 13.66 -17.38
N THR A 685 0.68 12.36 -17.09
CA THR A 685 -0.15 11.40 -17.82
C THR A 685 -1.64 11.76 -17.76
N ARG A 686 -2.13 12.11 -16.55
CA ARG A 686 -3.50 12.54 -16.30
C ARG A 686 -3.83 13.86 -17.01
N LEU A 687 -2.94 14.84 -16.97
CA LEU A 687 -3.10 16.11 -17.69
C LEU A 687 -3.21 15.90 -19.20
N LEU A 688 -2.33 15.07 -19.79
CA LEU A 688 -2.41 14.72 -21.21
C LEU A 688 -3.66 13.90 -21.54
N ALA A 689 -4.18 13.12 -20.60
CA ALA A 689 -5.43 12.40 -20.78
C ALA A 689 -6.67 13.31 -20.76
N ALA A 690 -6.63 14.40 -19.98
CA ALA A 690 -7.67 15.41 -19.89
C ALA A 690 -7.68 16.40 -21.08
N ASP A 691 -6.57 16.51 -21.82
CA ASP A 691 -6.36 17.42 -22.94
C ASP A 691 -7.22 17.09 -24.18
N ARG A 692 -8.48 17.54 -24.13
CA ARG A 692 -9.44 17.38 -25.23
C ARG A 692 -9.00 18.25 -26.42
N GLY A 693 -8.58 17.61 -27.50
CA GLY A 693 -8.11 18.30 -28.70
C GLY A 693 -6.59 18.56 -28.75
N GLY A 694 -5.81 18.03 -27.80
CA GLY A 694 -4.34 18.04 -27.88
C GLY A 694 -3.73 19.44 -27.77
N VAL A 695 -4.33 20.37 -27.02
CA VAL A 695 -3.85 21.75 -26.90
C VAL A 695 -2.59 21.82 -26.01
N LEU A 696 -2.58 21.11 -24.88
CA LEU A 696 -1.38 20.96 -24.04
C LEU A 696 -0.31 20.11 -24.74
N ALA A 697 -0.71 19.03 -25.41
CA ALA A 697 0.19 18.17 -26.16
C ALA A 697 0.88 18.90 -27.33
N ARG A 698 0.28 19.96 -27.87
CA ARG A 698 0.91 20.82 -28.90
C ARG A 698 1.97 21.77 -28.33
N GLN A 699 2.05 21.94 -27.01
CA GLN A 699 3.05 22.80 -26.38
C GLN A 699 4.42 22.09 -26.38
N PRO A 700 5.46 22.66 -27.02
CA PRO A 700 6.76 22.01 -27.13
C PRO A 700 7.40 21.69 -25.77
N ALA A 701 7.18 22.54 -24.77
CA ALA A 701 7.72 22.35 -23.42
C ALA A 701 7.14 21.10 -22.73
N VAL A 702 5.84 20.83 -22.91
CA VAL A 702 5.13 19.70 -22.29
C VAL A 702 5.63 18.38 -22.86
N ILE A 703 5.70 18.27 -24.18
CA ILE A 703 6.20 17.06 -24.86
C ILE A 703 7.70 16.86 -24.58
N ALA A 704 8.50 17.92 -24.58
CA ALA A 704 9.92 17.81 -24.23
C ALA A 704 10.14 17.29 -22.81
N LEU A 705 9.34 17.77 -21.83
CA LEU A 705 9.38 17.27 -20.46
C LEU A 705 8.93 15.80 -20.39
N ALA A 706 7.81 15.45 -21.03
CA ALA A 706 7.30 14.08 -21.07
C ALA A 706 8.35 13.11 -21.61
N LEU A 707 8.96 13.43 -22.76
CA LEU A 707 9.99 12.59 -23.39
C LEU A 707 11.22 12.42 -22.50
N ARG A 708 11.63 13.46 -21.76
CA ARG A 708 12.74 13.36 -20.80
C ARG A 708 12.40 12.45 -19.61
N MET A 709 11.20 12.59 -19.04
CA MET A 709 10.73 11.72 -17.95
C MET A 709 10.61 10.26 -18.40
N ILE A 710 10.09 10.03 -19.61
CA ILE A 710 10.00 8.68 -20.21
C ILE A 710 11.40 8.09 -20.42
N THR A 711 12.31 8.86 -21.03
CA THR A 711 13.69 8.39 -21.28
C THR A 711 14.40 8.04 -19.97
N PHE A 712 14.17 8.82 -18.91
CA PHE A 712 14.69 8.55 -17.58
C PHE A 712 14.09 7.27 -16.96
N GLY A 713 12.78 7.04 -17.11
CA GLY A 713 12.08 5.89 -16.54
C GLY A 713 12.31 4.56 -17.27
N ILE A 714 12.41 4.57 -18.60
CA ILE A 714 12.57 3.36 -19.44
C ILE A 714 14.05 2.95 -19.60
N GLY A 715 15.00 3.82 -19.24
CA GLY A 715 16.43 3.56 -19.37
C GLY A 715 16.87 2.25 -18.71
N TYR A 716 17.22 1.25 -19.55
CA TYR A 716 17.59 -0.09 -19.12
C TYR A 716 18.85 -0.05 -18.23
N GLY A 717 18.77 -0.65 -17.04
CA GLY A 717 19.87 -0.72 -16.09
C GLY A 717 20.05 0.51 -15.19
N SER A 718 19.11 1.47 -15.20
CA SER A 718 19.07 2.53 -14.20
C SER A 718 18.35 2.07 -12.93
N ASP A 719 18.85 2.42 -11.74
CA ASP A 719 18.16 2.13 -10.46
C ASP A 719 16.73 2.72 -10.43
N ALA A 720 16.52 3.82 -11.16
CA ALA A 720 15.25 4.50 -11.31
C ALA A 720 14.18 3.67 -12.08
N SER A 721 14.60 2.85 -13.05
CA SER A 721 13.68 2.03 -13.86
C SER A 721 12.90 1.02 -13.01
N THR A 722 13.47 0.56 -11.88
CA THR A 722 12.77 -0.35 -10.94
C THR A 722 11.46 0.22 -10.41
N TYR A 723 11.37 1.55 -10.29
CA TYR A 723 10.21 2.22 -9.69
C TYR A 723 9.32 2.91 -10.74
N LEU A 724 9.90 3.46 -11.79
CA LEU A 724 9.21 4.36 -12.71
C LEU A 724 8.71 3.69 -13.99
N ILE A 725 9.09 2.45 -14.27
CA ILE A 725 8.90 1.87 -15.60
C ILE A 725 7.42 1.72 -15.99
N ASP A 726 6.55 1.31 -15.09
CA ASP A 726 5.12 1.18 -15.35
C ASP A 726 4.50 2.54 -15.68
N ASP A 727 4.76 3.55 -14.84
CA ASP A 727 4.27 4.92 -15.03
C ASP A 727 4.85 5.55 -16.32
N ALA A 728 6.12 5.27 -16.62
CA ALA A 728 6.79 5.77 -17.82
C ALA A 728 6.22 5.16 -19.10
N PHE A 729 5.84 3.87 -19.08
CA PHE A 729 5.16 3.24 -20.20
C PHE A 729 3.74 3.77 -20.38
N GLU A 730 3.02 4.04 -19.29
CA GLU A 730 1.69 4.65 -19.37
C GLU A 730 1.78 6.09 -19.92
N LEU A 731 2.75 6.88 -19.46
CA LEU A 731 3.02 8.21 -20.00
C LEU A 731 3.39 8.15 -21.48
N LEU A 732 4.28 7.22 -21.89
CA LEU A 732 4.66 7.02 -23.28
C LEU A 732 3.47 6.64 -24.15
N HIS A 733 2.66 5.67 -23.70
CA HIS A 733 1.43 5.30 -24.37
C HIS A 733 0.55 6.53 -24.55
N ARG A 734 0.44 7.39 -23.54
CA ARG A 734 -0.41 8.57 -23.63
C ARG A 734 0.14 9.64 -24.57
N VAL A 735 1.45 9.88 -24.56
CA VAL A 735 2.14 10.75 -25.53
C VAL A 735 1.90 10.27 -26.96
N LEU A 736 1.99 8.96 -27.23
CA LEU A 736 1.74 8.41 -28.57
C LEU A 736 0.30 8.59 -29.05
N LEU A 737 -0.68 8.60 -28.13
CA LEU A 737 -2.08 8.80 -28.47
C LEU A 737 -2.43 10.27 -28.77
N VAL A 738 -1.66 11.22 -28.25
CA VAL A 738 -1.88 12.67 -28.47
C VAL A 738 -0.94 13.26 -29.51
N ALA A 739 0.14 12.55 -29.87
CA ALA A 739 1.07 12.98 -30.91
C ALA A 739 0.38 13.09 -32.28
N SER A 740 0.62 14.19 -33.00
CA SER A 740 0.09 14.40 -34.34
C SER A 740 0.90 13.69 -35.43
N GLU A 741 2.19 13.50 -35.20
CA GLU A 741 3.12 12.94 -36.19
C GLU A 741 4.10 11.95 -35.55
N TYR A 742 4.54 10.98 -36.34
CA TYR A 742 5.62 10.07 -35.97
C TYR A 742 6.97 10.65 -36.39
N ASP A 743 7.80 11.02 -35.40
CA ASP A 743 9.08 11.70 -35.64
C ASP A 743 10.31 10.84 -35.30
N VAL A 744 11.50 11.42 -35.55
CA VAL A 744 12.79 10.76 -35.30
C VAL A 744 13.05 10.52 -33.81
N VAL A 745 12.49 11.35 -32.92
CA VAL A 745 12.70 11.23 -31.47
C VAL A 745 11.91 10.03 -30.93
N LEU A 746 10.65 9.90 -31.33
CA LEU A 746 9.79 8.77 -31.02
C LEU A 746 10.36 7.46 -31.62
N ASP A 747 10.90 7.50 -32.83
CA ASP A 747 11.60 6.34 -33.44
C ASP A 747 12.80 5.89 -32.61
N ARG A 748 13.63 6.82 -32.13
CA ARG A 748 14.78 6.49 -31.27
C ARG A 748 14.36 5.89 -29.94
N LEU A 749 13.30 6.42 -29.34
CA LEU A 749 12.80 5.93 -28.05
C LEU A 749 12.26 4.49 -28.16
N PHE A 750 11.75 4.09 -29.33
CA PHE A 750 11.26 2.74 -29.55
C PHE A 750 12.34 1.65 -29.34
N TYR A 751 13.61 1.93 -29.63
CA TYR A 751 14.68 0.97 -29.35
C TYR A 751 14.80 0.66 -27.84
N SER A 752 14.55 1.63 -26.97
CA SER A 752 14.54 1.40 -25.52
C SER A 752 13.29 0.62 -25.07
N VAL A 753 12.16 0.74 -25.78
CA VAL A 753 10.96 -0.07 -25.52
C VAL A 753 11.22 -1.55 -25.82
N MET A 754 11.98 -1.83 -26.88
CA MET A 754 12.32 -3.19 -27.32
C MET A 754 13.07 -4.00 -26.26
N ASP A 755 13.92 -3.36 -25.46
CA ASP A 755 14.70 -4.01 -24.39
C ASP A 755 13.80 -4.67 -23.32
N TRP A 756 12.54 -4.23 -23.20
CA TRP A 756 11.60 -4.70 -22.17
C TRP A 756 10.62 -5.77 -22.63
N LEU A 757 10.61 -6.15 -23.92
CA LEU A 757 9.71 -7.19 -24.44
C LEU A 757 9.92 -8.58 -23.80
N GLY A 758 11.10 -8.84 -23.22
CA GLY A 758 11.39 -10.09 -22.50
C GLY A 758 10.89 -10.15 -21.06
N ASN A 759 10.38 -9.04 -20.50
CA ASN A 759 9.96 -8.98 -19.11
C ASN A 759 8.48 -9.38 -18.98
N GLY A 760 8.22 -10.51 -18.31
CA GLY A 760 6.88 -11.08 -18.18
C GLY A 760 5.87 -10.16 -17.48
N ASP A 761 6.32 -9.36 -16.51
CA ASP A 761 5.44 -8.47 -15.74
C ASP A 761 5.05 -7.21 -16.54
N LEU A 762 5.96 -6.73 -17.39
CA LEU A 762 5.79 -5.51 -18.21
C LEU A 762 5.26 -5.78 -19.61
N LEU A 763 5.09 -7.04 -19.99
CA LEU A 763 4.77 -7.43 -21.36
C LEU A 763 3.47 -6.78 -21.86
N ARG A 764 2.45 -6.66 -21.02
CA ARG A 764 1.17 -6.04 -21.40
C ARG A 764 1.29 -4.52 -21.66
N PRO A 765 1.83 -3.69 -20.74
CA PRO A 765 2.12 -2.29 -21.02
C PRO A 765 2.96 -2.09 -22.29
N VAL A 766 4.01 -2.89 -22.48
CA VAL A 766 4.90 -2.80 -23.65
C VAL A 766 4.13 -3.09 -24.94
N LEU A 767 3.31 -4.15 -25.00
CA LEU A 767 2.52 -4.48 -26.20
C LEU A 767 1.53 -3.36 -26.58
N ARG A 768 0.95 -2.66 -25.59
CA ARG A 768 0.07 -1.50 -25.83
C ARG A 768 0.83 -0.33 -26.44
N VAL A 769 2.02 -0.05 -25.92
CA VAL A 769 2.92 0.98 -26.44
C VAL A 769 3.35 0.64 -27.87
N VAL A 770 3.78 -0.59 -28.14
CA VAL A 770 4.15 -1.06 -29.49
C VAL A 770 2.97 -0.90 -30.46
N ARG A 771 1.75 -1.21 -30.02
CA ARG A 771 0.54 -0.99 -30.82
C ARG A 771 0.30 0.49 -31.11
N ALA A 772 0.46 1.38 -30.12
CA ALA A 772 0.31 2.81 -30.32
C ALA A 772 1.35 3.36 -31.31
N TYR A 773 2.60 2.89 -31.23
CA TYR A 773 3.65 3.18 -32.21
C TYR A 773 3.28 2.73 -33.63
N ALA A 774 2.82 1.49 -33.78
CA ALA A 774 2.37 0.98 -35.07
C ALA A 774 1.25 1.84 -35.65
N MET A 775 0.26 2.21 -34.83
CA MET A 775 -0.89 3.00 -35.26
C MET A 775 -0.53 4.45 -35.62
N LEU A 776 0.48 5.04 -34.96
CA LEU A 776 0.95 6.40 -35.21
C LEU A 776 1.88 6.47 -36.43
N GLY A 777 2.86 5.55 -36.51
CA GLY A 777 3.86 5.55 -37.59
C GLY A 777 3.49 4.75 -38.84
N GLY A 778 2.38 4.00 -38.80
CA GLY A 778 1.82 3.28 -39.94
C GLY A 778 2.84 2.40 -40.67
N CYS A 779 2.83 2.47 -41.99
CA CYS A 779 3.72 1.69 -42.86
C CYS A 779 5.20 2.04 -42.68
N VAL A 780 5.53 3.29 -42.38
CA VAL A 780 6.91 3.75 -42.18
C VAL A 780 7.54 3.08 -40.96
N TRP A 781 6.80 3.06 -39.85
CA TRP A 781 7.24 2.36 -38.63
C TRP A 781 7.26 0.84 -38.87
N TYR A 782 6.22 0.29 -39.51
CA TYR A 782 6.12 -1.15 -39.80
C TYR A 782 7.33 -1.62 -40.59
N ALA A 783 7.68 -0.91 -41.67
CA ALA A 783 8.78 -1.27 -42.55
C ALA A 783 10.15 -1.32 -41.85
N ARG A 784 10.32 -0.54 -40.77
CA ARG A 784 11.57 -0.44 -40.01
C ARG A 784 11.67 -1.47 -38.89
N HIS A 785 10.56 -1.77 -38.19
CA HIS A 785 10.59 -2.49 -36.92
C HIS A 785 9.91 -3.88 -36.93
N ALA A 786 9.04 -4.18 -37.89
CA ALA A 786 8.24 -5.40 -37.91
C ALA A 786 9.07 -6.69 -37.87
N GLY A 787 10.17 -6.76 -38.64
CA GLY A 787 11.04 -7.94 -38.67
C GLY A 787 11.72 -8.25 -37.34
N ALA A 788 12.15 -7.22 -36.59
CA ALA A 788 12.74 -7.40 -35.27
C ALA A 788 11.71 -7.85 -34.22
N LEU A 789 10.49 -7.32 -34.31
CA LEU A 789 9.35 -7.69 -33.45
C LEU A 789 8.91 -9.13 -33.67
N ALA A 790 8.84 -9.59 -34.92
CA ALA A 790 8.48 -10.96 -35.26
C ALA A 790 9.39 -11.99 -34.58
N GLY A 791 10.71 -11.74 -34.56
CA GLY A 791 11.67 -12.59 -33.85
C GLY A 791 11.44 -12.63 -32.34
N HIS A 792 11.11 -11.50 -31.72
CA HIS A 792 10.82 -11.43 -30.28
C HIS A 792 9.53 -12.15 -29.92
N PHE A 793 8.44 -11.93 -30.67
CA PHE A 793 7.16 -12.58 -30.41
C PHE A 793 7.19 -14.09 -30.63
N GLY A 794 7.96 -14.57 -31.61
CA GLY A 794 8.20 -16.02 -31.78
C GLY A 794 8.84 -16.65 -30.54
N ASN A 795 9.85 -16.01 -29.96
CA ASN A 795 10.51 -16.48 -28.75
C ASN A 795 9.60 -16.40 -27.51
N LEU A 796 8.84 -15.30 -27.38
CA LEU A 796 7.90 -15.10 -26.28
C LEU A 796 6.78 -16.14 -26.31
N TYR A 797 6.23 -16.42 -27.50
CA TYR A 797 5.21 -17.45 -27.66
C TYR A 797 5.73 -18.83 -27.28
N ALA A 798 6.95 -19.18 -27.70
CA ALA A 798 7.60 -20.45 -27.35
C ALA A 798 7.86 -20.62 -25.83
N SER A 799 7.94 -19.52 -25.07
CA SER A 799 8.15 -19.55 -23.61
C SER A 799 6.89 -19.85 -22.79
N GLY A 800 5.71 -19.86 -23.42
CA GLY A 800 4.41 -20.10 -22.79
C GLY A 800 3.78 -18.82 -22.25
N LEU A 801 2.75 -18.32 -22.93
CA LEU A 801 2.06 -17.07 -22.57
C LEU A 801 0.72 -17.35 -21.86
N SER A 802 0.30 -16.40 -21.01
CA SER A 802 -1.04 -16.43 -20.41
C SER A 802 -2.11 -15.99 -21.41
N ASP A 803 -3.35 -16.48 -21.23
CA ASP A 803 -4.50 -16.13 -22.10
C ASP A 803 -4.70 -14.62 -22.29
N ARG A 804 -4.44 -13.83 -21.25
CA ARG A 804 -4.57 -12.37 -21.28
C ARG A 804 -3.51 -11.71 -22.17
N VAL A 805 -2.28 -12.22 -22.16
CA VAL A 805 -1.19 -11.72 -23.00
C VAL A 805 -1.43 -12.11 -24.46
N VAL A 806 -1.94 -13.32 -24.70
CA VAL A 806 -2.32 -13.78 -26.05
C VAL A 806 -3.39 -12.87 -26.65
N ALA A 807 -4.35 -12.39 -25.86
CA ALA A 807 -5.37 -11.44 -26.32
C ALA A 807 -4.77 -10.08 -26.73
N GLU A 808 -3.84 -9.52 -25.95
CA GLU A 808 -3.19 -8.24 -26.27
C GLU A 808 -2.24 -8.38 -27.48
N LEU A 809 -1.52 -9.50 -27.58
CA LEU A 809 -0.71 -9.85 -28.76
C LEU A 809 -1.58 -9.99 -30.02
N SER A 810 -2.77 -10.59 -29.88
CA SER A 810 -3.75 -10.71 -30.97
C SER A 810 -4.21 -9.33 -31.45
N GLU A 811 -4.55 -8.42 -30.54
CA GLU A 811 -4.91 -7.04 -30.89
C GLU A 811 -3.75 -6.27 -31.54
N LEU A 812 -2.51 -6.51 -31.11
CA LEU A 812 -1.32 -5.93 -31.75
C LEU A 812 -1.12 -6.47 -33.17
N LEU A 813 -1.22 -7.78 -33.38
CA LEU A 813 -1.07 -8.39 -34.71
C LEU A 813 -2.10 -7.83 -35.70
N LEU A 814 -3.31 -7.55 -35.25
CA LEU A 814 -4.34 -6.87 -36.05
C LEU A 814 -3.92 -5.44 -36.42
N ALA A 815 -3.38 -4.68 -35.47
CA ALA A 815 -2.89 -3.33 -35.73
C ALA A 815 -1.70 -3.35 -36.70
N LEU A 816 -0.76 -4.29 -36.53
CA LEU A 816 0.40 -4.48 -37.41
C LEU A 816 -0.04 -4.85 -38.83
N PHE A 817 -1.01 -5.75 -38.96
CA PHE A 817 -1.58 -6.11 -40.26
C PHE A 817 -2.18 -4.89 -40.96
N ALA A 818 -2.90 -4.04 -40.22
CA ALA A 818 -3.47 -2.81 -40.77
C ALA A 818 -2.42 -1.76 -41.20
N CYS A 819 -1.18 -1.88 -40.72
CA CYS A 819 -0.08 -0.99 -41.06
C CYS A 819 0.83 -1.55 -42.16
N ALA A 820 0.68 -2.82 -42.53
CA ALA A 820 1.48 -3.43 -43.59
C ALA A 820 1.00 -2.92 -44.96
N ASP A 821 1.94 -2.50 -45.81
CA ASP A 821 1.64 -2.10 -47.20
C ASP A 821 1.16 -3.28 -48.06
N ASP A 822 1.50 -4.50 -47.66
CA ASP A 822 1.22 -5.74 -48.38
C ASP A 822 1.01 -6.92 -47.41
N ALA A 823 -0.03 -7.70 -47.66
CA ALA A 823 -0.33 -8.92 -46.91
C ALA A 823 0.77 -9.99 -47.04
N GLU A 824 1.44 -10.07 -48.19
CA GLU A 824 2.57 -11.00 -48.38
C GLU A 824 3.74 -10.66 -47.46
N ARG A 825 4.02 -9.36 -47.29
CA ARG A 825 5.06 -8.87 -46.38
C ARG A 825 4.73 -9.17 -44.92
N PHE A 826 3.47 -8.95 -44.50
CA PHE A 826 3.01 -9.32 -43.17
C PHE A 826 3.13 -10.83 -42.91
N HIS A 827 2.71 -11.64 -43.88
CA HIS A 827 2.82 -13.09 -43.79
C HIS A 827 4.28 -13.56 -43.71
N LYS A 828 5.19 -12.95 -44.49
CA LYS A 828 6.62 -13.25 -44.43
C LYS A 828 7.22 -12.94 -43.05
N ASP A 829 6.82 -11.83 -42.44
CA ASP A 829 7.35 -11.40 -41.15
C ASP A 829 6.77 -12.25 -39.99
N PHE A 830 5.45 -12.44 -39.92
CA PHE A 830 4.78 -13.06 -38.76
C PHE A 830 4.21 -14.47 -39.00
N GLY A 831 4.32 -15.03 -40.20
CA GLY A 831 3.66 -16.29 -40.58
C GLY A 831 3.99 -17.51 -39.71
N ILE A 832 5.22 -17.58 -39.17
CA ILE A 832 5.63 -18.65 -38.24
C ILE A 832 4.86 -18.55 -36.91
N LEU A 833 4.74 -17.36 -36.34
CA LEU A 833 4.00 -17.12 -35.11
C LEU A 833 2.50 -17.40 -35.31
N LEU A 834 1.95 -16.97 -36.44
CA LEU A 834 0.55 -17.20 -36.79
C LEU A 834 0.24 -18.69 -36.94
N GLY A 835 1.11 -19.46 -37.59
CA GLY A 835 0.96 -20.91 -37.70
C GLY A 835 1.07 -21.65 -36.36
N ALA A 836 1.83 -21.10 -35.39
CA ALA A 836 1.91 -21.65 -34.05
C ALA A 836 0.64 -21.37 -33.24
N LEU A 837 0.13 -20.14 -33.28
CA LEU A 837 -1.15 -19.74 -32.68
C LEU A 837 -2.34 -20.55 -33.20
N GLU A 838 -2.37 -20.79 -34.51
CA GLU A 838 -3.38 -21.62 -35.18
C GLU A 838 -3.38 -23.07 -34.66
N LYS A 839 -2.20 -23.67 -34.53
CA LYS A 839 -2.05 -25.04 -34.06
C LYS A 839 -2.57 -25.24 -32.63
N ASP A 840 -2.26 -24.30 -31.74
CA ASP A 840 -2.65 -24.42 -30.33
C ASP A 840 -4.14 -24.08 -30.11
N LEU A 841 -4.72 -23.21 -30.94
CA LEU A 841 -6.17 -22.98 -31.00
C LEU A 841 -6.92 -24.27 -31.38
N HIS A 842 -6.44 -24.98 -32.42
CA HIS A 842 -7.03 -26.26 -32.83
C HIS A 842 -6.86 -27.38 -31.80
N ALA A 843 -5.82 -27.31 -30.97
CA ALA A 843 -5.57 -28.28 -29.90
C ALA A 843 -6.43 -28.07 -28.65
N GLY A 844 -7.24 -26.99 -28.59
CA GLY A 844 -8.10 -26.68 -27.44
C GLY A 844 -7.33 -26.35 -26.16
N GLN A 845 -6.06 -25.94 -26.28
CA GLN A 845 -5.15 -25.75 -25.14
C GLN A 845 -5.32 -24.40 -24.42
N PHE A 846 -6.08 -23.48 -25.01
CA PHE A 846 -6.35 -22.15 -24.44
C PHE A 846 -7.85 -21.97 -24.11
N GLY A 847 -8.12 -21.30 -22.99
CA GLY A 847 -9.46 -20.78 -22.67
C GLY A 847 -9.73 -19.49 -23.45
N CYS A 848 -9.61 -19.50 -24.77
CA CYS A 848 -9.53 -18.28 -25.56
C CYS A 848 -10.91 -17.67 -25.84
N GLY A 849 -11.15 -16.47 -25.31
CA GLY A 849 -12.29 -15.62 -25.66
C GLY A 849 -12.28 -15.16 -27.13
N PRO A 850 -13.35 -14.50 -27.59
CA PRO A 850 -13.59 -14.17 -29.00
C PRO A 850 -12.42 -13.47 -29.72
N ARG A 851 -11.66 -12.63 -29.01
CA ARG A 851 -10.56 -11.81 -29.58
C ARG A 851 -9.36 -12.61 -30.09
N ALA A 852 -8.97 -13.69 -29.41
CA ALA A 852 -7.86 -14.53 -29.85
C ALA A 852 -8.25 -15.39 -31.06
N SER A 853 -9.52 -15.83 -31.11
CA SER A 853 -10.07 -16.54 -32.27
C SER A 853 -10.13 -15.64 -33.51
N ILE A 854 -10.46 -14.34 -33.35
CA ILE A 854 -10.55 -13.37 -34.46
C ILE A 854 -9.18 -13.08 -35.10
N ALA A 855 -8.12 -12.92 -34.32
CA ALA A 855 -6.78 -12.66 -34.86
C ALA A 855 -6.20 -13.87 -35.60
N VAL A 856 -6.44 -15.09 -35.07
CA VAL A 856 -6.08 -16.33 -35.75
C VAL A 856 -6.89 -16.50 -37.04
N LEU A 857 -8.20 -16.21 -37.03
CA LEU A 857 -9.04 -16.29 -38.24
C LEU A 857 -8.63 -15.28 -39.32
N LEU A 858 -8.27 -14.05 -38.95
CA LEU A 858 -7.73 -13.06 -39.90
C LEU A 858 -6.41 -13.55 -40.50
N ALA A 859 -5.52 -14.08 -39.67
CA ALA A 859 -4.24 -14.62 -40.11
C ALA A 859 -4.37 -15.85 -41.04
N THR A 860 -5.31 -16.76 -40.76
CA THR A 860 -5.59 -17.93 -41.60
C THR A 860 -6.18 -17.51 -42.95
N ALA A 861 -7.08 -16.51 -43.00
CA ALA A 861 -7.59 -15.98 -44.27
C ALA A 861 -6.54 -15.29 -45.14
N LEU A 862 -5.54 -14.68 -44.53
CA LEU A 862 -4.48 -13.97 -45.25
C LEU A 862 -3.36 -14.90 -45.73
N ARG A 863 -3.15 -16.04 -45.05
CA ARG A 863 -2.09 -17.00 -45.34
C ARG A 863 -2.30 -17.79 -46.64
N ASP A 864 -3.53 -18.17 -46.94
CA ASP A 864 -3.75 -19.18 -48.00
C ASP A 864 -4.22 -18.60 -49.34
N HIS A 865 -4.54 -17.30 -49.46
CA HIS A 865 -5.38 -16.78 -50.56
C HIS A 865 -6.69 -17.60 -50.76
N VAL A 866 -7.06 -18.44 -49.77
CA VAL A 866 -8.19 -19.36 -49.83
C VAL A 866 -9.33 -18.74 -49.05
N LEU A 867 -10.43 -18.56 -49.78
CA LEU A 867 -11.82 -18.46 -49.35
C LEU A 867 -12.04 -18.96 -47.91
N MET A 868 -12.34 -18.04 -46.99
CA MET A 868 -12.84 -18.39 -45.67
C MET A 868 -14.02 -19.36 -45.80
N ASP A 869 -14.04 -20.47 -45.06
CA ASP A 869 -15.26 -21.29 -44.98
C ASP A 869 -16.44 -20.42 -44.46
N ASP A 870 -17.66 -20.74 -44.90
CA ASP A 870 -18.86 -19.90 -44.80
C ASP A 870 -19.27 -19.62 -43.34
N ASP A 871 -18.88 -20.51 -42.43
CA ASP A 871 -19.05 -20.37 -40.99
C ASP A 871 -17.97 -19.50 -40.33
N LEU A 872 -16.72 -19.57 -40.81
CA LEU A 872 -15.60 -18.77 -40.28
C LEU A 872 -15.70 -17.30 -40.67
N ALA A 873 -16.10 -17.01 -41.91
CA ALA A 873 -16.39 -15.65 -42.37
C ALA A 873 -17.55 -15.02 -41.58
N ARG A 874 -18.59 -15.81 -41.26
CA ARG A 874 -19.73 -15.34 -40.45
C ARG A 874 -19.31 -15.04 -39.02
N ILE A 875 -18.60 -15.96 -38.36
CA ILE A 875 -18.09 -15.78 -37.00
C ILE A 875 -17.15 -14.56 -36.93
N PHE A 876 -16.28 -14.39 -37.93
CA PHE A 876 -15.39 -13.24 -38.05
C PHE A 876 -16.15 -11.92 -38.14
N LEU A 877 -17.15 -11.81 -39.03
CA LEU A 877 -17.93 -10.59 -39.24
C LEU A 877 -18.85 -10.27 -38.06
N GLU A 878 -19.48 -11.28 -37.44
CA GLU A 878 -20.33 -11.13 -36.26
C GLU A 878 -19.49 -10.72 -35.03
N ALA A 879 -18.31 -11.31 -34.85
CA ALA A 879 -17.41 -10.94 -33.77
C ALA A 879 -16.77 -9.55 -34.01
N ALA A 880 -16.41 -9.21 -35.24
CA ALA A 880 -15.92 -7.88 -35.60
C ALA A 880 -16.95 -6.78 -35.29
N ALA A 881 -18.24 -7.04 -35.54
CA ALA A 881 -19.32 -6.10 -35.27
C ALA A 881 -19.55 -5.82 -33.76
N VAL A 882 -19.30 -6.82 -32.90
CA VAL A 882 -19.50 -6.73 -31.44
C VAL A 882 -18.25 -6.18 -30.73
N THR A 883 -17.05 -6.41 -31.28
CA THR A 883 -15.79 -6.26 -30.53
C THR A 883 -14.95 -5.05 -30.92
N PHE A 884 -15.10 -4.51 -32.13
CA PHE A 884 -14.27 -3.42 -32.64
C PHE A 884 -14.92 -2.04 -32.47
N SER A 885 -14.10 -1.03 -32.13
CA SER A 885 -14.54 0.36 -32.18
C SER A 885 -14.89 0.78 -33.62
N THR A 886 -15.70 1.83 -33.80
CA THR A 886 -16.14 2.30 -35.12
C THR A 886 -14.94 2.61 -36.05
N THR A 887 -13.85 3.16 -35.52
CA THR A 887 -12.61 3.43 -36.26
C THR A 887 -11.87 2.14 -36.68
N GLN A 888 -11.85 1.12 -35.83
CA GLN A 888 -11.27 -0.18 -36.15
C GLN A 888 -12.09 -0.92 -37.21
N ARG A 889 -13.42 -0.83 -37.12
CA ARG A 889 -14.34 -1.36 -38.14
C ARG A 889 -14.15 -0.65 -39.49
N ALA A 890 -13.96 0.67 -39.50
CA ALA A 890 -13.68 1.44 -40.72
C ALA A 890 -12.36 1.03 -41.40
N ARG A 891 -11.28 0.86 -40.64
CA ARG A 891 -9.97 0.43 -41.18
C ARG A 891 -9.99 -1.02 -41.67
N LEU A 892 -10.62 -1.93 -40.91
CA LEU A 892 -10.81 -3.32 -41.32
C LEU A 892 -11.62 -3.40 -42.61
N ALA A 893 -12.68 -2.60 -42.71
CA ALA A 893 -13.50 -2.50 -43.89
C ALA A 893 -12.70 -1.98 -45.10
N LEU A 894 -11.86 -0.96 -44.93
CA LEU A 894 -10.98 -0.45 -46.00
C LEU A 894 -9.99 -1.51 -46.51
N LEU A 895 -9.40 -2.30 -45.61
CA LEU A 895 -8.51 -3.41 -45.97
C LEU A 895 -9.25 -4.50 -46.76
N LEU A 896 -10.44 -4.90 -46.30
CA LEU A 896 -11.28 -5.86 -47.01
C LEU A 896 -11.71 -5.35 -48.39
N ALA A 897 -11.95 -4.03 -48.51
CA ALA A 897 -12.28 -3.40 -49.79
C ALA A 897 -11.07 -3.34 -50.74
N LYS A 898 -9.88 -2.98 -50.25
CA LYS A 898 -8.63 -2.99 -51.05
C LYS A 898 -8.26 -4.42 -51.49
N TYR A 899 -8.50 -5.41 -50.63
CA TYR A 899 -8.31 -6.83 -50.96
C TYR A 899 -9.24 -7.29 -52.09
N LEU A 900 -10.54 -6.95 -52.00
CA LEU A 900 -11.51 -7.26 -53.06
C LEU A 900 -11.17 -6.61 -54.40
N ASP A 901 -10.68 -5.36 -54.38
CA ASP A 901 -10.26 -4.63 -55.58
C ASP A 901 -9.01 -5.26 -56.21
N ALA A 902 -8.05 -5.72 -55.40
CA ALA A 902 -6.81 -6.34 -55.87
C ALA A 902 -6.98 -7.76 -56.46
N HIS A 903 -8.07 -8.47 -56.12
CA HIS A 903 -8.31 -9.88 -56.49
C HIS A 903 -9.49 -10.06 -57.46
N GLU A 904 -9.80 -9.03 -58.26
CA GLU A 904 -10.97 -8.90 -59.15
C GLU A 904 -11.16 -10.04 -60.19
N GLY A 905 -10.16 -10.92 -60.38
CA GLY A 905 -10.20 -12.04 -61.33
C GLY A 905 -10.41 -13.44 -60.73
N GLN A 906 -10.49 -13.57 -59.40
CA GLN A 906 -10.72 -14.85 -58.71
C GLN A 906 -12.13 -14.89 -58.11
N HIS A 907 -12.85 -16.01 -58.27
CA HIS A 907 -14.19 -16.20 -57.68
C HIS A 907 -14.11 -16.11 -56.15
N CYS A 908 -14.33 -14.92 -55.59
CA CYS A 908 -14.46 -14.73 -54.15
C CYS A 908 -15.87 -15.15 -53.72
N LEU A 909 -16.05 -16.34 -53.15
CA LEU A 909 -17.35 -16.87 -52.70
C LEU A 909 -18.07 -15.95 -51.69
N HIS A 910 -17.39 -14.97 -51.10
CA HIS A 910 -17.91 -14.18 -49.98
C HIS A 910 -18.03 -12.68 -50.29
N ARG A 911 -17.91 -12.28 -51.57
CA ARG A 911 -18.02 -10.89 -52.06
C ARG A 911 -19.26 -10.16 -51.52
N ASP A 912 -20.43 -10.80 -51.55
CA ASP A 912 -21.70 -10.20 -51.10
C ASP A 912 -21.83 -10.00 -49.58
N ARG A 913 -21.12 -10.78 -48.76
CA ARG A 913 -21.11 -10.58 -47.30
C ARG A 913 -20.15 -9.48 -46.90
N ILE A 914 -18.97 -9.43 -47.52
CA ILE A 914 -18.02 -8.34 -47.34
C ILE A 914 -18.67 -7.02 -47.77
N LEU A 915 -19.30 -6.96 -48.95
CA LEU A 915 -20.04 -5.78 -49.41
C LEU A 915 -21.16 -5.35 -48.45
N ARG A 916 -21.84 -6.28 -47.76
CA ARG A 916 -22.83 -5.95 -46.72
C ARG A 916 -22.20 -5.31 -45.47
N LEU A 917 -21.06 -5.81 -45.01
CA LEU A 917 -20.31 -5.18 -43.92
C LEU A 917 -19.79 -3.80 -44.32
N LEU A 918 -19.24 -3.66 -45.54
CA LEU A 918 -18.80 -2.36 -46.07
C LEU A 918 -19.97 -1.35 -46.08
N ARG A 919 -21.17 -1.78 -46.50
CA ARG A 919 -22.41 -0.96 -46.47
C ARG A 919 -22.89 -0.64 -45.05
N GLN A 920 -22.70 -1.54 -44.10
CA GLN A 920 -23.06 -1.30 -42.69
C GLN A 920 -22.11 -0.27 -42.06
N VAL A 921 -20.80 -0.47 -42.22
CA VAL A 921 -19.77 0.47 -41.74
C VAL A 921 -19.90 1.83 -42.43
N HIS A 922 -20.24 1.86 -43.73
CA HIS A 922 -20.52 3.10 -44.45
C HIS A 922 -21.75 3.85 -43.89
N ARG A 923 -22.81 3.14 -43.49
CA ARG A 923 -23.98 3.75 -42.82
C ARG A 923 -23.64 4.29 -41.43
N GLU A 924 -22.93 3.51 -40.63
CA GLU A 924 -22.49 3.92 -39.29
C GLU A 924 -21.51 5.11 -39.32
N LEU A 925 -20.75 5.28 -40.39
CA LEU A 925 -19.88 6.45 -40.61
C LEU A 925 -20.61 7.67 -41.21
N GLY A 926 -21.81 7.48 -41.76
CA GLY A 926 -22.62 8.51 -42.42
C GLY A 926 -23.73 9.13 -41.56
N GLU A 927 -24.11 8.48 -40.45
CA GLU A 927 -25.14 9.01 -39.53
C GLU A 927 -24.63 10.12 -38.59
N ASP A 928 -23.33 10.44 -38.59
CA ASP A 928 -22.73 11.54 -37.80
C ASP A 928 -22.74 12.92 -38.51
N SER A 929 -23.42 13.05 -39.65
CA SER A 929 -23.59 14.35 -40.31
C SER A 929 -24.97 14.49 -40.94
N THR A 930 -25.91 15.06 -40.19
CA THR A 930 -26.98 15.87 -40.79
C THR A 930 -26.33 17.17 -41.31
N PRO A 931 -26.39 17.48 -42.61
CA PRO A 931 -26.20 18.85 -43.05
C PRO A 931 -27.50 19.61 -42.72
N ASP A 932 -27.40 20.63 -41.87
CA ASP A 932 -28.42 21.68 -41.80
C ASP A 932 -28.59 22.27 -43.20
N ASP A 933 -29.82 22.17 -43.71
CA ASP A 933 -30.32 22.98 -44.81
C ASP A 933 -30.28 24.45 -44.37
N ASP A 934 -29.24 25.18 -44.74
CA ASP A 934 -29.33 26.64 -44.98
C ASP A 934 -28.10 27.14 -45.76
N LEU A 935 -28.17 27.04 -47.09
CA LEU A 935 -27.33 27.81 -48.00
C LEU A 935 -28.21 28.78 -48.80
N SER A 936 -28.34 30.01 -48.28
CA SER A 936 -28.64 31.17 -49.11
C SER A 936 -27.33 31.84 -49.57
N ALA A 937 -27.07 31.70 -50.87
CA ALA A 937 -26.42 32.65 -51.78
C ALA A 937 -25.09 33.32 -51.39
N HIS A 938 -24.02 33.04 -52.16
CA HIS A 938 -23.48 33.99 -53.16
C HIS A 938 -22.40 33.35 -54.04
N ASN A 939 -22.57 33.49 -55.36
CA ASN A 939 -21.60 33.17 -56.39
C ASN A 939 -20.42 34.17 -56.35
N GLY A 940 -19.21 33.69 -56.66
CA GLY A 940 -18.05 34.52 -56.96
C GLY A 940 -16.95 33.69 -57.62
N ASP A 941 -16.60 34.07 -58.85
CA ASP A 941 -15.77 33.38 -59.84
C ASP A 941 -14.32 33.08 -59.43
N VAL A 942 -13.79 31.96 -59.95
CA VAL A 942 -12.37 31.57 -59.92
C VAL A 942 -11.76 31.79 -61.30
N GLU A 943 -10.75 32.65 -61.39
CA GLU A 943 -9.86 32.74 -62.56
C GLU A 943 -8.71 31.72 -62.46
N HIS A 944 -8.43 31.10 -63.61
CA HIS A 944 -7.28 30.25 -63.91
C HIS A 944 -5.95 31.02 -63.92
N VAL A 945 -4.88 30.44 -63.35
CA VAL A 945 -3.54 30.45 -63.99
C VAL A 945 -2.81 29.13 -63.74
N SER A 946 -2.37 28.54 -64.85
CA SER A 946 -1.57 27.32 -65.03
C SER A 946 -0.06 27.52 -64.81
N GLY A 947 0.63 26.49 -64.30
CA GLY A 947 2.09 26.33 -64.42
C GLY A 947 2.62 25.02 -63.80
N VAL A 948 3.12 24.10 -64.62
CA VAL A 948 3.73 22.77 -64.36
C VAL A 948 5.01 22.70 -65.26
N PRO A 949 6.06 21.85 -65.08
CA PRO A 949 6.30 20.71 -64.17
C PRO A 949 7.67 20.66 -63.44
N GLY A 950 7.80 19.72 -62.50
CA GLY A 950 9.09 19.14 -62.07
C GLY A 950 8.91 17.91 -61.17
N ASP A 951 9.05 16.71 -61.75
CA ASP A 951 8.98 15.38 -61.13
C ASP A 951 9.99 15.16 -59.98
N THR A 952 9.49 14.71 -58.82
CA THR A 952 10.05 13.58 -58.05
C THR A 952 8.88 12.86 -57.37
N GLY A 953 8.49 11.72 -57.91
CA GLY A 953 7.37 10.91 -57.43
C GLY A 953 7.64 10.29 -56.06
N LEU A 954 7.00 10.86 -55.04
CA LEU A 954 6.65 10.24 -53.76
C LEU A 954 5.25 10.78 -53.43
N LEU A 955 4.26 9.90 -53.28
CA LEU A 955 2.90 10.27 -52.89
C LEU A 955 2.92 10.88 -51.47
N PRO A 956 2.26 12.02 -51.21
CA PRO A 956 2.21 12.63 -49.89
C PRO A 956 1.18 11.95 -48.99
N ASP A 957 1.50 12.02 -47.70
CA ASP A 957 0.81 11.60 -46.48
C ASP A 957 -0.73 11.59 -46.52
N CYS A 958 -1.33 10.49 -46.04
CA CYS A 958 -2.79 10.36 -45.91
C CYS A 958 -3.25 10.74 -44.49
N THR A 959 -3.92 11.87 -44.35
CA THR A 959 -4.66 12.28 -43.14
C THR A 959 -5.92 11.43 -42.93
N ALA A 960 -6.57 11.52 -41.76
CA ALA A 960 -7.86 10.85 -41.51
C ALA A 960 -8.96 11.25 -42.53
N GLN A 961 -8.85 12.44 -43.10
CA GLN A 961 -9.71 12.96 -44.16
C GLN A 961 -9.39 12.28 -45.51
N ASP A 962 -8.11 12.03 -45.79
CA ASP A 962 -7.66 11.30 -46.98
C ASP A 962 -8.06 9.82 -46.94
N ILE A 963 -8.00 9.19 -45.76
CA ILE A 963 -8.49 7.83 -45.55
C ILE A 963 -10.01 7.75 -45.77
N ARG A 964 -10.78 8.74 -45.29
CA ARG A 964 -12.24 8.84 -45.53
C ARG A 964 -12.55 9.09 -47.02
N GLY A 965 -11.75 9.91 -47.68
CA GLY A 965 -11.88 10.20 -49.11
C GLY A 965 -11.46 9.03 -50.01
N GLU A 966 -10.47 8.25 -49.60
CA GLU A 966 -10.04 7.01 -50.26
C GLU A 966 -11.07 5.90 -50.06
N TRP A 967 -11.60 5.77 -48.83
CA TRP A 967 -12.72 4.89 -48.47
C TRP A 967 -13.96 5.16 -49.31
N ASN A 968 -14.43 6.41 -49.35
CA ASN A 968 -15.61 6.78 -50.13
C ASN A 968 -15.40 6.51 -51.63
N ARG A 969 -14.24 6.88 -52.20
CA ARG A 969 -13.91 6.60 -53.60
C ARG A 969 -13.83 5.11 -53.92
N LEU A 970 -13.31 4.28 -53.01
CA LEU A 970 -13.17 2.84 -53.22
C LEU A 970 -14.51 2.12 -53.06
N VAL A 971 -15.30 2.49 -52.04
CA VAL A 971 -16.63 1.95 -51.77
C VAL A 971 -17.62 2.35 -52.87
N GLU A 972 -17.62 3.59 -53.33
CA GLU A 972 -18.45 4.03 -54.47
C GLU A 972 -18.10 3.29 -55.76
N ARG A 973 -16.81 3.07 -56.04
CA ARG A 973 -16.36 2.29 -57.21
C ARG A 973 -16.81 0.83 -57.13
N LEU A 974 -16.65 0.18 -55.98
CA LEU A 974 -17.06 -1.21 -55.76
C LEU A 974 -18.58 -1.37 -55.76
N LEU A 975 -19.34 -0.41 -55.23
CA LEU A 975 -20.81 -0.43 -55.21
C LEU A 975 -21.43 -0.08 -56.57
N ALA A 976 -20.89 0.90 -57.29
CA ALA A 976 -21.38 1.28 -58.62
C ALA A 976 -21.22 0.15 -59.64
N ARG A 977 -20.14 -0.63 -59.55
CA ARG A 977 -19.86 -1.78 -60.42
C ARG A 977 -20.69 -3.02 -60.06
N HIS A 978 -21.05 -3.20 -58.79
CA HIS A 978 -21.94 -4.30 -58.35
C HIS A 978 -23.42 -4.07 -58.70
N MET A 979 -23.80 -2.85 -59.12
CA MET A 979 -25.13 -2.59 -59.68
C MET A 979 -25.18 -2.70 -61.21
N SER A 980 -24.03 -2.90 -61.88
CA SER A 980 -23.96 -3.07 -63.34
C SER A 980 -23.87 -4.54 -63.81
N ASP A 981 -23.58 -5.46 -62.89
CA ASP A 981 -23.76 -6.93 -63.03
C ASP A 981 -25.10 -7.34 -62.41
#